data_AF-A0A9W2Y5U0-F1
#
_entry.id   AF-A0A9W2Y5U0-F1
#
_cell.length_a   1.000
_cell.length_b   1.000
_cell.length_c   1.000
_cell.angle_alpha   90.00
_cell.angle_beta   90.00
_cell.angle_gamma   90.00
#
_symmetry.space_group_name_H-M   'P 1'
#
loop_
_entity.id
_entity.type
_entity.pdbx_description
1 polymer ?
#
loop_
_entity_poly.entity_id
_entity_poly.type
_entity_poly.pdbx_seq_one_letter_code
_entity_poly.pdbx_strand_id
1 'polypeptide(L)'
;MDHLLLLLLWSSGTQAEENHMSTEPDELRLVGGDSRCAGILELKHEDWRPVAGRDWTLRDAAVVCKELDCGSVVSIRHKEESLARLQWWIRKDCVRSGSALRECVVSSYTDFTLNLTCSDSVRLLDGTSLCSGRLEVRSNQSNQGWSSVCEADFDQQDAEVVCRELGCGAPSALQGALYGEVEAPVGSKEFQCGGHESALLDCRSSDSARTTCSPGKAVGLTCSEPDELRLVGGDSRCAGILELKHEGDWRPVTGYVWTLKEAAVFCRELDCGSAVSISWREESSDTPMWQLIPECVQSGTVLGECVSVFTYSSSSQGFTCTNSVRLLDGTSLCSGRLEVRSNQSNQGWSSVCEADFDQQDAEVVCRELGCGAPSALQGALYGEVEAPVWSKEFQCGGHESALLDCRSSDSATTTCSPGKAVGLTCSESDEIRLVEGGSRCAGRLEMKLGDWRPVSGTDWNMPDAAVVCRELDCGSAVSVELRQESSDRPVWRISSDCLQSESVLKACLTPSTSTFIQNLICSDLLLQPIISVSSMNGVSQVHQQGSQVFRGFSFTITCSIQPQYPGGSFHLTFTSSSSNAEHNYTQPPFNHSAHFLFPVAQPAHQGNYTCVYQVYVFSHNFSSESHRLSVSVSDPPEFPVKVVFLPLTLLLLSATLYFYCHQGADVQQTGGH
;
A
#
# COMPACT_ATOMS: atom_id res chain seq x y z
N MET A 1 -45.25 -79.11 22.03
CA MET A 1 -45.22 -79.91 20.79
C MET A 1 -46.05 -79.20 19.77
N ASP A 2 -45.33 -78.66 18.79
CA ASP A 2 -45.68 -78.57 17.38
C ASP A 2 -46.75 -77.58 16.89
N HIS A 3 -46.21 -76.65 16.12
CA HIS A 3 -46.75 -76.01 14.92
C HIS A 3 -48.04 -75.20 15.08
N LEU A 4 -47.87 -73.89 15.26
CA LEU A 4 -48.81 -72.91 14.73
C LEU A 4 -48.12 -72.02 13.69
N LEU A 5 -48.33 -72.41 12.43
CA LEU A 5 -48.43 -71.45 11.34
C LEU A 5 -49.55 -70.47 11.69
N LEU A 6 -49.25 -69.18 11.76
CA LEU A 6 -50.17 -68.12 11.37
C LEU A 6 -49.35 -66.93 10.90
N LEU A 7 -49.05 -66.97 9.60
CA LEU A 7 -48.88 -65.78 8.78
C LEU A 7 -50.03 -64.82 9.04
N LEU A 8 -49.73 -63.55 9.26
CA LEU A 8 -50.21 -62.44 8.42
C LEU A 8 -49.40 -61.19 8.78
N LEU A 9 -48.51 -60.84 7.84
CA LEU A 9 -48.06 -59.52 7.38
C LEU A 9 -48.39 -58.32 8.29
N TRP A 10 -47.41 -57.46 8.53
CA TRP A 10 -47.35 -56.10 7.94
C TRP A 10 -45.96 -55.50 8.16
N SER A 11 -45.42 -54.99 7.05
CA SER A 11 -44.17 -54.26 6.93
C SER A 11 -44.34 -52.81 7.37
N SER A 12 -43.54 -52.35 8.33
CA SER A 12 -42.88 -51.03 8.39
C SER A 12 -42.37 -50.77 9.81
N GLY A 13 -41.12 -50.34 9.94
CA GLY A 13 -40.56 -49.94 11.23
C GLY A 13 -39.07 -50.22 11.35
N THR A 14 -38.27 -49.27 10.86
CA THR A 14 -36.83 -49.11 11.07
C THR A 14 -36.45 -49.27 12.54
N GLN A 15 -35.50 -50.17 12.84
CA GLN A 15 -34.89 -50.29 14.15
C GLN A 15 -33.45 -49.78 14.09
N ALA A 16 -33.17 -48.81 14.96
CA ALA A 16 -31.90 -48.15 15.15
C ALA A 16 -30.79 -49.15 15.51
N GLU A 17 -29.65 -49.05 14.83
CA GLU A 17 -28.39 -49.66 15.28
C GLU A 17 -27.75 -48.74 16.33
N GLU A 18 -27.68 -49.24 17.57
CA GLU A 18 -26.74 -48.79 18.58
C GLU A 18 -25.32 -49.07 18.07
N ASN A 19 -24.59 -48.02 17.67
CA ASN A 19 -23.16 -48.13 17.41
C ASN A 19 -22.40 -48.02 18.74
N HIS A 20 -21.83 -49.15 19.14
CA HIS A 20 -20.86 -49.30 20.22
C HIS A 20 -19.70 -48.31 20.08
N MET A 21 -19.49 -47.51 21.12
CA MET A 21 -18.33 -46.65 21.33
C MET A 21 -17.10 -47.52 21.64
N SER A 22 -16.17 -47.63 20.70
CA SER A 22 -14.88 -48.29 20.91
C SER A 22 -13.87 -47.30 21.48
N THR A 23 -13.54 -47.43 22.77
CA THR A 23 -12.32 -46.87 23.36
C THR A 23 -11.11 -47.69 22.89
N GLU A 24 -10.42 -47.22 21.84
CA GLU A 24 -9.05 -47.65 21.55
C GLU A 24 -8.09 -47.08 22.61
N PRO A 25 -6.99 -47.77 22.97
CA PRO A 25 -6.01 -47.26 23.93
C PRO A 25 -5.24 -46.10 23.32
N ASP A 26 -5.09 -44.98 24.06
CA ASP A 26 -4.36 -43.77 23.62
C ASP A 26 -3.05 -44.13 22.90
N GLU A 27 -3.05 -44.02 21.56
CA GLU A 27 -1.91 -44.36 20.69
C GLU A 27 -0.83 -43.26 20.70
N LEU A 28 -1.11 -42.15 21.38
CA LEU A 28 -0.33 -40.93 21.43
C LEU A 28 -0.19 -40.44 22.88
N ARG A 29 0.97 -39.89 23.24
CA ARG A 29 1.15 -39.23 24.54
C ARG A 29 2.23 -38.18 24.52
N LEU A 30 2.16 -37.26 25.48
CA LEU A 30 3.23 -36.32 25.80
C LEU A 30 3.93 -36.76 27.09
N VAL A 31 5.27 -36.81 27.08
CA VAL A 31 6.07 -37.26 28.24
C VAL A 31 7.12 -36.24 28.65
N GLY A 32 7.39 -36.16 29.96
CA GLY A 32 8.47 -35.34 30.50
C GLY A 32 8.21 -33.83 30.49
N GLY A 33 6.95 -33.40 30.36
CA GLY A 33 6.52 -32.02 30.62
C GLY A 33 5.69 -31.90 31.91
N ASP A 34 5.22 -30.69 32.17
CA ASP A 34 4.59 -30.30 33.45
C ASP A 34 3.10 -30.69 33.56
N SER A 35 2.48 -31.17 32.47
CA SER A 35 1.10 -31.65 32.43
C SER A 35 0.91 -32.79 31.43
N ARG A 36 -0.26 -33.43 31.41
CA ARG A 36 -0.62 -34.44 30.38
C ARG A 36 -0.69 -33.86 28.96
N CYS A 37 -0.74 -32.52 28.85
CA CYS A 37 -0.84 -31.78 27.61
C CYS A 37 0.49 -31.07 27.25
N ALA A 38 1.60 -31.41 27.93
CA ALA A 38 2.91 -30.84 27.65
C ALA A 38 4.02 -31.91 27.70
N GLY A 39 4.94 -31.89 26.73
CA GLY A 39 6.13 -32.75 26.73
C GLY A 39 6.55 -33.26 25.36
N ILE A 40 7.47 -34.22 25.36
CA ILE A 40 7.95 -34.89 24.16
C ILE A 40 6.83 -35.77 23.59
N LEU A 41 6.55 -35.60 22.30
CA LEU A 41 5.56 -36.40 21.60
C LEU A 41 6.07 -37.82 21.37
N GLU A 42 5.34 -38.81 21.88
CA GLU A 42 5.57 -40.21 21.60
C GLU A 42 4.33 -40.84 20.95
N LEU A 43 4.59 -41.69 19.95
CA LEU A 43 3.57 -42.46 19.25
C LEU A 43 3.84 -43.95 19.41
N LYS A 44 2.78 -44.72 19.65
CA LYS A 44 2.83 -46.17 19.76
C LYS A 44 2.39 -46.82 18.46
N HIS A 45 3.35 -47.36 17.71
CA HIS A 45 3.04 -48.20 16.54
C HIS A 45 3.35 -49.67 16.82
N GLU A 46 4.63 -50.01 16.99
CA GLU A 46 5.09 -51.31 17.52
C GLU A 46 5.60 -51.16 18.95
N ASP A 47 6.46 -50.14 19.16
CA ASP A 47 6.94 -49.66 20.45
C ASP A 47 6.65 -48.16 20.59
N TRP A 48 6.64 -47.65 21.83
CA TRP A 48 6.67 -46.21 22.10
C TRP A 48 8.01 -45.64 21.65
N ARG A 49 7.98 -44.69 20.72
CA ARG A 49 9.18 -43.92 20.34
C ARG A 49 8.84 -42.44 20.20
N PRO A 50 9.83 -41.56 20.44
CA PRO A 50 9.68 -40.15 20.17
C PRO A 50 9.35 -39.90 18.69
N VAL A 51 8.61 -38.84 18.46
CA VAL A 51 8.26 -38.36 17.13
C VAL A 51 9.20 -37.21 16.76
N ALA A 52 9.73 -37.28 15.55
CA ALA A 52 10.52 -36.26 14.91
C ALA A 52 9.85 -35.82 13.61
N GLY A 53 10.04 -34.56 13.24
CA GLY A 53 9.60 -33.99 11.98
C GLY A 53 10.27 -32.64 11.80
N ARG A 54 10.48 -32.20 10.56
CA ARG A 54 11.01 -30.85 10.25
C ARG A 54 9.86 -29.98 9.75
N ASP A 55 9.97 -28.67 9.97
CA ASP A 55 9.05 -27.64 9.45
C ASP A 55 7.60 -27.81 9.94
N TRP A 56 7.43 -28.32 11.17
CA TRP A 56 6.13 -28.47 11.82
C TRP A 56 5.61 -27.10 12.29
N THR A 57 4.39 -26.77 11.87
CA THR A 57 3.72 -25.52 12.24
C THR A 57 2.85 -25.71 13.48
N LEU A 58 2.44 -24.60 14.10
CA LEU A 58 1.41 -24.64 15.15
C LEU A 58 0.10 -25.27 14.64
N ARG A 59 -0.24 -25.12 13.35
CA ARG A 59 -1.43 -25.76 12.77
C ARG A 59 -1.31 -27.29 12.70
N ASP A 60 -0.12 -27.79 12.35
CA ASP A 60 0.13 -29.24 12.33
C ASP A 60 0.09 -29.82 13.75
N ALA A 61 0.65 -29.07 14.71
CA ALA A 61 0.62 -29.38 16.15
C ALA A 61 -0.80 -29.33 16.75
N ALA A 62 -1.68 -28.45 16.27
CA ALA A 62 -3.06 -28.35 16.72
C ALA A 62 -3.88 -29.64 16.45
N VAL A 63 -3.57 -30.36 15.37
CA VAL A 63 -4.18 -31.68 15.08
C VAL A 63 -3.84 -32.68 16.19
N VAL A 64 -2.58 -32.68 16.62
CA VAL A 64 -2.08 -33.54 17.70
C VAL A 64 -2.73 -33.19 19.05
N CYS A 65 -2.79 -31.89 19.40
CA CYS A 65 -3.47 -31.44 20.63
C CYS A 65 -4.94 -31.89 20.66
N LYS A 66 -5.63 -31.82 19.51
CA LYS A 66 -7.02 -32.27 19.37
C LYS A 66 -7.17 -33.77 19.58
N GLU A 67 -6.29 -34.60 19.03
CA GLU A 67 -6.32 -36.06 19.24
C GLU A 67 -6.04 -36.46 20.68
N LEU A 68 -5.20 -35.70 21.40
CA LEU A 68 -4.88 -35.92 22.82
C LEU A 68 -6.00 -35.49 23.80
N ASP A 69 -7.12 -34.97 23.27
CA ASP A 69 -8.15 -34.25 24.04
C ASP A 69 -7.53 -33.17 24.97
N CYS A 70 -6.57 -32.46 24.40
CA CYS A 70 -6.01 -31.24 24.95
C CYS A 70 -6.65 -30.03 24.26
N GLY A 71 -6.53 -28.87 24.89
CA GLY A 71 -7.05 -27.61 24.38
C GLY A 71 -6.25 -27.07 23.19
N SER A 72 -6.29 -25.75 23.01
CA SER A 72 -5.55 -25.11 21.91
C SER A 72 -4.03 -25.29 22.07
N VAL A 73 -3.33 -25.40 20.94
CA VAL A 73 -1.87 -25.46 20.91
C VAL A 73 -1.26 -24.16 21.44
N VAL A 74 -0.20 -24.26 22.25
CA VAL A 74 0.52 -23.11 22.83
C VAL A 74 1.91 -22.98 22.21
N SER A 75 2.66 -24.07 22.10
CA SER A 75 3.96 -24.03 21.42
C SER A 75 4.40 -25.41 20.92
N ILE A 76 5.23 -25.40 19.88
CA ILE A 76 5.97 -26.56 19.39
C ILE A 76 7.45 -26.19 19.31
N ARG A 77 8.34 -27.06 19.78
CA ARG A 77 9.79 -26.83 19.77
C ARG A 77 10.55 -28.08 19.35
N HIS A 78 11.68 -27.87 18.71
CA HIS A 78 12.66 -28.92 18.46
C HIS A 78 13.60 -29.04 19.65
N LYS A 79 13.79 -30.26 20.13
CA LYS A 79 14.75 -30.57 21.19
C LYS A 79 15.87 -31.42 20.59
N GLU A 80 17.03 -30.81 20.38
CA GLU A 80 18.25 -31.50 19.97
C GLU A 80 18.73 -32.46 21.07
N GLU A 81 19.16 -33.65 20.64
CA GLU A 81 19.70 -34.71 21.45
C GLU A 81 21.15 -34.98 21.01
N SER A 82 22.00 -35.33 21.97
CA SER A 82 23.44 -35.52 21.73
C SER A 82 23.79 -36.69 20.79
N LEU A 83 22.86 -37.60 20.53
CA LEU A 83 23.05 -38.77 19.67
C LEU A 83 21.77 -39.07 18.88
N ALA A 84 21.93 -39.29 17.58
CA ALA A 84 20.84 -39.77 16.74
C ALA A 84 20.35 -41.14 17.23
N ARG A 85 19.03 -41.30 17.32
CA ARG A 85 18.36 -42.57 17.67
C ARG A 85 17.23 -42.88 16.70
N LEU A 86 16.76 -44.12 16.74
CA LEU A 86 15.63 -44.56 15.93
C LEU A 86 14.32 -43.96 16.49
N GLN A 87 13.66 -43.14 15.70
CA GLN A 87 12.47 -42.37 16.05
C GLN A 87 11.39 -42.50 14.97
N TRP A 88 10.16 -42.08 15.27
CA TRP A 88 9.10 -41.98 14.27
C TRP A 88 9.20 -40.64 13.53
N TRP A 89 9.43 -40.68 12.23
CA TRP A 89 9.31 -39.53 11.36
C TRP A 89 7.88 -39.39 10.86
N ILE A 90 7.23 -38.29 11.21
CA ILE A 90 5.86 -38.04 10.79
C ILE A 90 5.81 -37.10 9.58
N ARG A 91 5.11 -37.52 8.52
CA ARG A 91 4.98 -36.75 7.27
C ARG A 91 3.93 -35.65 7.41
N LYS A 92 4.35 -34.39 7.31
CA LYS A 92 3.50 -33.19 7.39
C LYS A 92 2.29 -33.25 6.44
N ASP A 93 2.51 -33.65 5.20
CA ASP A 93 1.44 -33.73 4.18
C ASP A 93 0.32 -34.71 4.56
N CYS A 94 0.65 -35.75 5.33
CA CYS A 94 -0.29 -36.75 5.82
C CYS A 94 -1.11 -36.26 7.02
N VAL A 95 -0.50 -35.47 7.91
CA VAL A 95 -1.22 -34.85 9.03
C VAL A 95 -2.27 -33.86 8.51
N ARG A 96 -1.93 -33.11 7.46
CA ARG A 96 -2.85 -32.14 6.82
C ARG A 96 -3.98 -32.80 6.02
N SER A 97 -3.82 -34.04 5.55
CA SER A 97 -4.89 -34.76 4.83
C SER A 97 -5.97 -35.33 5.75
N GLY A 98 -5.83 -35.21 7.07
CA GLY A 98 -6.77 -35.74 8.05
C GLY A 98 -6.71 -37.28 8.19
N SER A 99 -5.62 -37.89 7.75
CA SER A 99 -5.35 -39.31 7.96
C SER A 99 -5.01 -39.58 9.43
N ALA A 100 -5.26 -40.79 9.91
CA ALA A 100 -4.87 -41.17 11.27
C ALA A 100 -3.35 -41.03 11.45
N LEU A 101 -2.88 -40.39 12.54
CA LEU A 101 -1.44 -40.10 12.73
C LEU A 101 -0.54 -41.35 12.61
N ARG A 102 -1.05 -42.53 12.95
CA ARG A 102 -0.34 -43.82 12.78
C ARG A 102 0.02 -44.16 11.33
N GLU A 103 -0.76 -43.70 10.36
CA GLU A 103 -0.52 -43.92 8.93
C GLU A 103 0.48 -42.91 8.36
N CYS A 104 0.77 -41.86 9.14
CA CYS A 104 1.66 -40.77 8.75
C CYS A 104 3.11 -40.98 9.20
N VAL A 105 3.40 -42.03 9.97
CA VAL A 105 4.74 -42.27 10.52
C VAL A 105 5.57 -43.25 9.69
N VAL A 106 6.87 -42.97 9.60
CA VAL A 106 7.89 -43.83 9.01
C VAL A 106 9.08 -43.90 9.98
N SER A 107 9.75 -45.04 10.10
CA SER A 107 10.95 -45.13 10.95
C SER A 107 12.11 -44.31 10.37
N SER A 108 12.74 -43.45 11.17
CA SER A 108 13.92 -42.68 10.76
C SER A 108 14.94 -42.55 11.88
N TYR A 109 16.20 -42.29 11.54
CA TYR A 109 17.28 -42.07 12.51
C TYR A 109 17.54 -40.56 12.62
N THR A 110 17.21 -39.96 13.76
CA THR A 110 17.27 -38.50 13.96
C THR A 110 17.80 -38.15 15.35
N ASP A 111 18.42 -36.97 15.45
CA ASP A 111 19.04 -36.38 16.63
C ASP A 111 18.21 -35.25 17.25
N PHE A 112 16.95 -35.09 16.86
CA PHE A 112 16.04 -34.14 17.48
C PHE A 112 14.64 -34.74 17.66
N THR A 113 13.89 -34.22 18.63
CA THR A 113 12.52 -34.66 18.95
C THR A 113 11.57 -33.47 18.97
N LEU A 114 10.29 -33.72 18.72
CA LEU A 114 9.23 -32.70 18.86
C LEU A 114 8.75 -32.63 20.30
N ASN A 115 8.85 -31.43 20.89
CA ASN A 115 8.29 -31.10 22.18
C ASN A 115 7.08 -30.19 21.97
N LEU A 116 5.91 -30.65 22.44
CA LEU A 116 4.62 -30.00 22.21
C LEU A 116 4.04 -29.52 23.55
N THR A 117 3.46 -28.33 23.55
CA THR A 117 2.68 -27.79 24.67
C THR A 117 1.31 -27.35 24.17
N CYS A 118 0.26 -27.93 24.72
CA CYS A 118 -1.13 -27.56 24.51
C CYS A 118 -1.71 -27.01 25.83
N SER A 119 -2.69 -26.13 25.75
CA SER A 119 -3.47 -25.73 26.93
C SER A 119 -4.24 -26.94 27.45
N ASP A 120 -4.26 -27.13 28.76
CA ASP A 120 -5.09 -28.13 29.43
C ASP A 120 -6.45 -27.56 29.87
N SER A 121 -6.65 -26.25 29.69
CA SER A 121 -7.69 -25.48 30.36
C SER A 121 -8.66 -24.81 29.37
N VAL A 122 -8.20 -24.35 28.21
CA VAL A 122 -8.99 -23.61 27.21
C VAL A 122 -8.75 -24.07 25.77
N ARG A 123 -9.75 -23.86 24.91
CA ARG A 123 -9.62 -23.99 23.45
C ARG A 123 -10.46 -22.97 22.70
N LEU A 124 -9.97 -22.58 21.53
CA LEU A 124 -10.65 -21.70 20.58
C LEU A 124 -11.09 -22.51 19.36
N LEU A 125 -12.38 -22.45 19.02
CA LEU A 125 -12.99 -23.21 17.91
C LEU A 125 -13.58 -22.28 16.85
N ASP A 126 -13.68 -22.77 15.61
CA ASP A 126 -14.35 -22.11 14.48
C ASP A 126 -13.89 -20.67 14.16
N GLY A 127 -12.66 -20.31 14.54
CA GLY A 127 -12.08 -19.00 14.22
C GLY A 127 -11.31 -18.96 12.91
N THR A 128 -10.90 -17.76 12.52
CA THR A 128 -10.05 -17.49 11.35
C THR A 128 -8.58 -17.86 11.58
N SER A 129 -8.17 -18.02 12.83
CA SER A 129 -6.79 -18.31 13.25
C SER A 129 -6.74 -19.28 14.44
N LEU A 130 -5.53 -19.62 14.91
CA LEU A 130 -5.36 -20.39 16.16
C LEU A 130 -5.60 -19.55 17.42
N CYS A 131 -5.58 -18.21 17.29
CA CYS A 131 -5.76 -17.23 18.35
C CYS A 131 -7.10 -16.48 18.27
N SER A 132 -8.03 -16.98 17.46
CA SER A 132 -9.38 -16.46 17.34
C SER A 132 -10.39 -17.60 17.34
N GLY A 133 -11.59 -17.36 17.86
CA GLY A 133 -12.67 -18.33 17.82
C GLY A 133 -13.58 -18.28 19.04
N ARG A 134 -14.49 -19.26 19.11
CA ARG A 134 -15.35 -19.49 20.27
C ARG A 134 -14.54 -20.09 21.41
N LEU A 135 -14.63 -19.49 22.60
CA LEU A 135 -13.96 -19.97 23.79
C LEU A 135 -14.71 -21.12 24.46
N GLU A 136 -14.02 -22.24 24.64
CA GLU A 136 -14.45 -23.34 25.50
C GLU A 136 -13.41 -23.62 26.58
N VAL A 137 -13.91 -23.96 27.77
CA VAL A 137 -13.10 -24.19 28.98
C VAL A 137 -13.35 -25.60 29.50
N ARG A 138 -12.28 -26.26 29.97
CA ARG A 138 -12.33 -27.61 30.51
C ARG A 138 -13.04 -27.63 31.87
N SER A 139 -14.11 -28.42 31.98
CA SER A 139 -14.85 -28.58 33.25
C SER A 139 -14.29 -29.74 34.07
N ASN A 140 -13.99 -29.49 35.35
CA ASN A 140 -13.57 -30.53 36.31
C ASN A 140 -14.75 -31.33 36.90
N GLN A 141 -16.01 -30.93 36.65
CA GLN A 141 -17.18 -31.41 37.39
C GLN A 141 -18.08 -32.39 36.62
N SER A 142 -17.86 -32.58 35.31
CA SER A 142 -18.66 -33.49 34.48
C SER A 142 -17.78 -34.36 33.59
N ASN A 143 -18.21 -35.61 33.36
CA ASN A 143 -17.62 -36.52 32.35
C ASN A 143 -17.79 -36.02 30.89
N GLN A 144 -18.17 -34.75 30.68
CA GLN A 144 -18.20 -34.04 29.40
C GLN A 144 -17.08 -33.00 29.43
N GLY A 145 -16.10 -33.17 28.54
CA GLY A 145 -14.75 -32.61 28.68
C GLY A 145 -14.59 -31.10 28.43
N TRP A 146 -15.57 -30.37 27.89
CA TRP A 146 -15.44 -28.96 27.53
C TRP A 146 -16.79 -28.23 27.60
N SER A 147 -16.77 -26.96 28.01
CA SER A 147 -17.97 -26.13 28.20
C SER A 147 -17.77 -24.70 27.71
N SER A 148 -18.79 -24.11 27.07
CA SER A 148 -18.75 -22.73 26.57
C SER A 148 -18.95 -21.70 27.69
N VAL A 149 -18.33 -20.53 27.54
CA VAL A 149 -18.46 -19.39 28.47
C VAL A 149 -19.42 -18.33 27.90
N CYS A 150 -20.25 -17.74 28.76
CA CYS A 150 -21.18 -16.67 28.37
C CYS A 150 -20.52 -15.30 28.29
N GLU A 151 -20.90 -14.49 27.29
CA GLU A 151 -20.40 -13.13 27.04
C GLU A 151 -20.47 -12.20 28.26
N ALA A 152 -21.47 -12.38 29.10
CA ALA A 152 -21.70 -11.51 30.26
C ALA A 152 -20.96 -11.95 31.52
N ASP A 153 -20.40 -13.16 31.52
CA ASP A 153 -19.69 -13.76 32.65
C ASP A 153 -18.18 -13.88 32.34
N PHE A 154 -17.72 -13.14 31.32
CA PHE A 154 -16.34 -13.11 30.82
C PHE A 154 -15.95 -11.68 30.47
N ASP A 155 -14.96 -11.13 31.17
CA ASP A 155 -14.53 -9.75 31.00
C ASP A 155 -13.16 -9.62 30.31
N GLN A 156 -12.67 -8.37 30.22
CA GLN A 156 -11.39 -8.05 29.59
C GLN A 156 -10.20 -8.71 30.33
N GLN A 157 -10.27 -8.83 31.66
CA GLN A 157 -9.19 -9.42 32.46
C GLN A 157 -9.15 -10.94 32.29
N ASP A 158 -10.32 -11.57 32.19
CA ASP A 158 -10.40 -13.00 31.83
C ASP A 158 -9.81 -13.24 30.42
N ALA A 159 -10.09 -12.33 29.47
CA ALA A 159 -9.54 -12.38 28.11
C ALA A 159 -8.01 -12.23 28.07
N GLU A 160 -7.45 -11.35 28.90
CA GLU A 160 -6.00 -11.18 29.05
C GLU A 160 -5.33 -12.47 29.55
N VAL A 161 -5.94 -13.18 30.49
CA VAL A 161 -5.44 -14.48 30.98
C VAL A 161 -5.48 -15.52 29.87
N VAL A 162 -6.61 -15.66 29.14
CA VAL A 162 -6.74 -16.65 28.07
C VAL A 162 -5.76 -16.40 26.93
N CYS A 163 -5.66 -15.15 26.45
CA CYS A 163 -4.72 -14.82 25.37
C CYS A 163 -3.26 -15.02 25.82
N ARG A 164 -2.93 -14.75 27.09
CA ARG A 164 -1.60 -15.03 27.63
C ARG A 164 -1.32 -16.53 27.75
N GLU A 165 -2.28 -17.31 28.25
CA GLU A 165 -2.17 -18.77 28.39
C GLU A 165 -1.88 -19.43 27.03
N LEU A 166 -2.56 -18.96 25.97
CA LEU A 166 -2.36 -19.43 24.60
C LEU A 166 -1.10 -18.85 23.92
N GLY A 167 -0.43 -17.90 24.55
CA GLY A 167 0.69 -17.17 23.94
C GLY A 167 0.27 -16.31 22.75
N CYS A 168 -0.99 -15.88 22.70
CA CYS A 168 -1.63 -15.18 21.59
C CYS A 168 -1.61 -13.65 21.69
N GLY A 169 -0.73 -13.08 22.52
CA GLY A 169 -0.64 -11.62 22.71
C GLY A 169 -1.78 -11.05 23.56
N ALA A 170 -2.19 -9.80 23.29
CA ALA A 170 -3.25 -9.12 24.02
C ALA A 170 -4.64 -9.36 23.37
N PRO A 171 -5.74 -9.36 24.13
CA PRO A 171 -7.09 -9.44 23.55
C PRO A 171 -7.39 -8.23 22.64
N SER A 172 -7.80 -8.49 21.40
CA SER A 172 -8.07 -7.49 20.36
C SER A 172 -9.56 -7.29 20.09
N ALA A 173 -10.38 -8.34 20.26
CA ALA A 173 -11.83 -8.24 20.18
C ALA A 173 -12.53 -9.25 21.12
N LEU A 174 -13.58 -8.77 21.78
CA LEU A 174 -14.53 -9.54 22.58
C LEU A 174 -15.92 -9.32 21.99
N GLN A 175 -16.45 -10.32 21.27
CA GLN A 175 -17.76 -10.19 20.63
C GLN A 175 -18.53 -11.50 20.74
N GLY A 176 -19.84 -11.41 21.06
CA GLY A 176 -20.75 -12.56 21.01
C GLY A 176 -20.78 -13.20 19.62
N ALA A 177 -20.68 -14.53 19.57
CA ALA A 177 -20.35 -15.28 18.36
C ALA A 177 -21.29 -15.03 17.16
N LEU A 178 -20.68 -14.76 15.99
CA LEU A 178 -21.25 -14.85 14.64
C LEU A 178 -21.24 -16.29 14.08
N TYR A 179 -21.00 -17.30 14.93
CA TYR A 179 -20.71 -18.67 14.49
C TYR A 179 -21.70 -19.67 15.10
N GLY A 180 -22.60 -20.20 14.25
CA GLY A 180 -23.20 -21.54 14.28
C GLY A 180 -23.96 -22.03 15.53
N GLU A 181 -25.23 -22.44 15.32
CA GLU A 181 -26.08 -23.18 16.27
C GLU A 181 -25.54 -24.61 16.53
N VAL A 182 -24.65 -24.80 17.51
CA VAL A 182 -24.46 -26.14 18.11
C VAL A 182 -24.29 -26.01 19.63
N GLU A 183 -25.16 -26.72 20.34
CA GLU A 183 -25.25 -26.79 21.80
C GLU A 183 -24.05 -27.55 22.41
N ALA A 184 -22.99 -26.83 22.79
CA ALA A 184 -22.09 -27.31 23.84
C ALA A 184 -22.75 -27.05 25.22
N PRO A 185 -22.61 -27.94 26.22
CA PRO A 185 -23.06 -27.67 27.58
C PRO A 185 -22.45 -26.36 28.08
N VAL A 186 -23.29 -25.39 28.41
CA VAL A 186 -22.82 -24.08 28.88
C VAL A 186 -22.27 -24.24 30.29
N GLY A 187 -21.04 -23.76 30.51
CA GLY A 187 -20.43 -23.75 31.82
C GLY A 187 -21.15 -22.76 32.74
N SER A 188 -21.61 -23.24 33.89
CA SER A 188 -22.28 -22.42 34.92
C SER A 188 -21.26 -21.68 35.80
N LYS A 189 -20.21 -21.09 35.22
CA LYS A 189 -19.15 -20.41 35.99
C LYS A 189 -18.83 -19.02 35.45
N GLU A 190 -18.75 -18.08 36.39
CA GLU A 190 -18.24 -16.73 36.19
C GLU A 190 -16.77 -16.70 36.62
N PHE A 191 -15.89 -16.23 35.74
CA PHE A 191 -14.48 -16.04 36.03
C PHE A 191 -14.26 -14.61 36.52
N GLN A 192 -13.39 -14.47 37.52
CA GLN A 192 -13.07 -13.18 38.13
C GLN A 192 -11.55 -13.07 38.23
N CYS A 193 -10.89 -13.08 37.07
CA CYS A 193 -9.44 -13.01 36.99
C CYS A 193 -8.92 -11.62 37.42
N GLY A 194 -7.74 -11.60 38.06
CA GLY A 194 -6.97 -10.38 38.33
C GLY A 194 -6.12 -9.90 37.15
N GLY A 195 -6.09 -10.66 36.05
CA GLY A 195 -5.35 -10.35 34.82
C GLY A 195 -3.89 -10.80 34.85
N HIS A 196 -3.40 -11.42 35.93
CA HIS A 196 -2.00 -11.84 36.11
C HIS A 196 -1.80 -13.37 36.18
N GLU A 197 -2.88 -14.13 36.19
CA GLU A 197 -2.92 -15.59 36.28
C GLU A 197 -2.30 -16.28 35.06
N SER A 198 -1.66 -17.44 35.25
CA SER A 198 -1.01 -18.20 34.18
C SER A 198 -2.00 -18.95 33.29
N ALA A 199 -3.11 -19.41 33.85
CA ALA A 199 -4.18 -20.09 33.15
C ALA A 199 -5.56 -19.65 33.66
N LEU A 200 -6.60 -19.78 32.84
CA LEU A 200 -7.97 -19.36 33.20
C LEU A 200 -8.52 -20.13 34.41
N LEU A 201 -8.15 -21.41 34.55
CA LEU A 201 -8.54 -22.24 35.69
C LEU A 201 -7.82 -21.87 37.00
N ASP A 202 -6.77 -21.05 36.96
CA ASP A 202 -6.11 -20.50 38.15
C ASP A 202 -6.90 -19.32 38.75
N CYS A 203 -7.81 -18.74 37.97
CA CYS A 203 -8.64 -17.63 38.42
C CYS A 203 -9.66 -18.07 39.45
N ARG A 204 -10.05 -17.12 40.31
CA ARG A 204 -11.22 -17.31 41.16
C ARG A 204 -12.44 -17.47 40.27
N SER A 205 -13.20 -18.53 40.48
CA SER A 205 -14.48 -18.76 39.81
C SER A 205 -15.62 -18.92 40.82
N SER A 206 -16.79 -18.43 40.46
CA SER A 206 -18.04 -18.66 41.18
C SER A 206 -19.06 -19.35 40.30
N ASP A 207 -20.02 -20.04 40.92
CA ASP A 207 -21.18 -20.54 40.18
C ASP A 207 -21.93 -19.34 39.60
N SER A 208 -22.09 -19.32 38.27
CA SER A 208 -22.81 -18.26 37.59
C SER A 208 -24.25 -18.21 38.09
N ALA A 209 -24.77 -17.00 38.30
CA ALA A 209 -26.19 -16.79 38.62
C ALA A 209 -27.12 -17.25 37.47
N ARG A 210 -26.56 -17.54 36.29
CA ARG A 210 -27.27 -17.99 35.10
C ARG A 210 -27.07 -19.48 34.90
N THR A 211 -28.18 -20.20 34.83
CA THR A 211 -28.18 -21.65 34.59
C THR A 211 -28.11 -22.02 33.12
N THR A 212 -28.29 -21.05 32.19
CA THR A 212 -28.25 -21.27 30.74
C THR A 212 -27.79 -19.99 30.00
N CYS A 213 -26.96 -20.17 28.95
CA CYS A 213 -26.73 -19.14 27.91
C CYS A 213 -27.77 -19.30 26.81
N SER A 214 -28.29 -18.19 26.28
CA SER A 214 -29.03 -18.25 25.02
C SER A 214 -28.09 -18.62 23.87
N PRO A 215 -28.53 -19.41 22.87
CA PRO A 215 -27.76 -19.65 21.65
C PRO A 215 -27.29 -18.32 21.03
N GLY A 216 -26.02 -18.26 20.60
CA GLY A 216 -25.40 -17.01 20.11
C GLY A 216 -24.83 -16.07 21.18
N LYS A 217 -24.86 -16.47 22.47
CA LYS A 217 -24.26 -15.71 23.59
C LYS A 217 -22.96 -16.30 24.15
N ALA A 218 -22.38 -17.27 23.46
CA ALA A 218 -21.03 -17.76 23.76
C ALA A 218 -20.00 -16.69 23.40
N VAL A 219 -18.95 -16.56 24.22
CA VAL A 219 -17.83 -15.65 24.00
C VAL A 219 -17.08 -16.05 22.74
N GLY A 220 -16.98 -15.13 21.79
CA GLY A 220 -15.93 -15.12 20.77
C GLY A 220 -14.76 -14.29 21.27
N LEU A 221 -13.56 -14.87 21.26
CA LEU A 221 -12.32 -14.21 21.63
C LEU A 221 -11.41 -14.14 20.41
N THR A 222 -10.91 -12.95 20.11
CA THR A 222 -9.81 -12.74 19.17
C THR A 222 -8.67 -12.06 19.93
N CYS A 223 -7.50 -12.68 19.91
CA CYS A 223 -6.28 -12.11 20.44
C CYS A 223 -5.48 -11.43 19.32
N SER A 224 -4.44 -10.68 19.68
CA SER A 224 -3.58 -9.96 18.74
C SER A 224 -2.64 -10.87 17.94
N GLU A 225 -2.59 -12.17 18.27
CA GLU A 225 -1.49 -13.10 17.93
C GLU A 225 -0.16 -12.65 18.59
N PRO A 226 0.78 -13.56 18.94
CA PRO A 226 2.06 -13.10 19.45
C PRO A 226 2.77 -12.33 18.34
N ASP A 227 3.35 -11.18 18.67
CA ASP A 227 4.25 -10.48 17.77
C ASP A 227 5.42 -11.43 17.44
N GLU A 228 5.33 -12.16 16.31
CA GLU A 228 6.44 -12.95 15.77
C GLU A 228 7.53 -12.03 15.22
N LEU A 229 7.24 -10.74 15.09
CA LEU A 229 8.03 -9.75 14.40
C LEU A 229 8.22 -8.50 15.27
N ARG A 230 9.43 -7.93 15.31
CA ARG A 230 9.68 -6.65 15.99
C ARG A 230 10.78 -5.84 15.32
N LEU A 231 10.78 -4.53 15.56
CA LEU A 231 11.87 -3.63 15.18
C LEU A 231 12.64 -3.18 16.42
N VAL A 232 13.97 -3.35 16.42
CA VAL A 232 14.83 -3.07 17.57
C VAL A 232 15.91 -2.03 17.23
N GLY A 233 16.25 -1.16 18.18
CA GLY A 233 17.38 -0.23 18.03
C GLY A 233 17.15 0.94 17.07
N GLY A 234 15.89 1.30 16.80
CA GLY A 234 15.54 2.58 16.16
C GLY A 234 14.78 3.52 17.10
N ASP A 235 14.38 4.67 16.56
CA ASP A 235 13.81 5.78 17.33
C ASP A 235 12.34 5.58 17.73
N SER A 236 11.70 4.50 17.26
CA SER A 236 10.33 4.12 17.63
C SER A 236 10.10 2.62 17.48
N ARG A 237 8.94 2.10 17.95
CA ARG A 237 8.52 0.71 17.69
C ARG A 237 8.37 0.36 16.20
N CYS A 238 8.27 1.37 15.34
CA CYS A 238 8.10 1.24 13.90
C CYS A 238 9.39 1.56 13.11
N ALA A 239 10.54 1.64 13.81
CA ALA A 239 11.84 1.86 13.19
C ALA A 239 12.91 1.02 13.90
N GLY A 240 13.75 0.31 13.16
CA GLY A 240 14.78 -0.54 13.76
C GLY A 240 15.25 -1.68 12.89
N ILE A 241 16.08 -2.55 13.44
CA ILE A 241 16.48 -3.83 12.85
C ILE A 241 15.29 -4.79 12.98
N LEU A 242 14.92 -5.42 11.87
CA LEU A 242 13.84 -6.41 11.85
C LEU A 242 14.32 -7.72 12.47
N GLU A 243 13.68 -8.10 13.58
CA GLU A 243 13.86 -9.41 14.19
C GLU A 243 12.58 -10.23 14.04
N LEU A 244 12.76 -11.51 13.73
CA LEU A 244 11.70 -12.51 13.69
C LEU A 244 11.96 -13.54 14.78
N LYS A 245 10.89 -13.95 15.45
CA LYS A 245 10.90 -15.04 16.42
C LYS A 245 10.58 -16.34 15.69
N HIS A 246 11.57 -17.20 15.55
CA HIS A 246 11.40 -18.53 14.94
C HIS A 246 11.98 -19.58 15.89
N GLU A 247 11.25 -20.68 16.10
CA GLU A 247 11.58 -21.74 17.08
C GLU A 247 11.81 -21.25 18.53
N GLY A 248 11.26 -20.08 18.87
CA GLY A 248 11.38 -19.48 20.21
C GLY A 248 12.53 -18.48 20.36
N ASP A 249 13.41 -18.36 19.37
CA ASP A 249 14.56 -17.45 19.37
C ASP A 249 14.29 -16.21 18.51
N TRP A 250 14.63 -15.03 19.06
CA TRP A 250 14.66 -13.78 18.31
C TRP A 250 15.99 -13.65 17.59
N ARG A 251 15.95 -13.47 16.27
CA ARG A 251 17.15 -13.16 15.48
C ARG A 251 16.84 -12.13 14.40
N PRO A 252 17.84 -11.32 14.00
CA PRO A 252 17.69 -10.44 12.86
C PRO A 252 17.36 -11.23 11.60
N VAL A 253 16.56 -10.61 10.73
CA VAL A 253 16.17 -11.18 9.45
C VAL A 253 17.11 -10.68 8.36
N THR A 254 17.54 -11.59 7.50
CA THR A 254 18.31 -11.29 6.29
C THR A 254 17.66 -11.92 5.06
N GLY A 255 17.96 -11.35 3.90
CA GLY A 255 17.46 -11.77 2.59
C GLY A 255 18.41 -11.28 1.50
N TYR A 256 18.24 -11.80 0.28
CA TYR A 256 18.90 -11.26 -0.91
C TYR A 256 18.27 -9.90 -1.26
N VAL A 257 18.60 -8.85 -0.51
CA VAL A 257 18.16 -7.45 -0.65
C VAL A 257 16.63 -7.27 -0.54
N TRP A 258 16.15 -6.75 0.60
CA TRP A 258 14.73 -6.43 0.78
C TRP A 258 14.30 -5.22 -0.06
N THR A 259 13.13 -5.31 -0.68
CA THR A 259 12.46 -4.24 -1.41
C THR A 259 11.45 -3.51 -0.52
N LEU A 260 11.07 -2.27 -0.89
CA LEU A 260 10.01 -1.53 -0.16
C LEU A 260 8.66 -2.26 -0.20
N LYS A 261 8.42 -3.13 -1.19
CA LYS A 261 7.21 -3.95 -1.26
C LYS A 261 7.22 -5.04 -0.19
N GLU A 262 8.34 -5.71 0.04
CA GLU A 262 8.48 -6.64 1.18
C GLU A 262 8.45 -5.89 2.52
N ALA A 263 9.11 -4.72 2.60
CA ALA A 263 9.03 -3.87 3.79
C ALA A 263 7.58 -3.49 4.14
N ALA A 264 6.73 -3.24 3.14
CA ALA A 264 5.32 -2.94 3.36
C ALA A 264 4.57 -4.11 4.01
N VAL A 265 4.93 -5.37 3.69
CA VAL A 265 4.39 -6.55 4.39
C VAL A 265 4.78 -6.50 5.86
N PHE A 266 6.07 -6.33 6.17
CA PHE A 266 6.54 -6.25 7.55
C PHE A 266 5.92 -5.08 8.34
N CYS A 267 5.84 -3.89 7.75
CA CYS A 267 5.20 -2.72 8.38
C CYS A 267 3.71 -2.95 8.64
N ARG A 268 3.02 -3.72 7.78
CA ARG A 268 1.63 -4.11 7.99
C ARG A 268 1.49 -5.12 9.12
N GLU A 269 2.31 -6.17 9.16
CA GLU A 269 2.30 -7.17 10.25
C GLU A 269 2.62 -6.53 11.62
N LEU A 270 3.49 -5.51 11.66
CA LEU A 270 3.81 -4.74 12.88
C LEU A 270 2.75 -3.69 13.28
N ASP A 271 1.71 -3.54 12.47
CA ASP A 271 0.71 -2.47 12.56
C ASP A 271 1.35 -1.07 12.65
N CYS A 272 2.30 -0.81 11.74
CA CYS A 272 3.20 0.34 11.73
C CYS A 272 3.01 1.29 10.52
N GLY A 273 1.90 1.18 9.82
CA GLY A 273 1.58 2.04 8.67
C GLY A 273 2.35 1.64 7.41
N SER A 274 2.67 2.62 6.56
CA SER A 274 3.40 2.40 5.30
C SER A 274 4.92 2.30 5.50
N ALA A 275 5.59 1.53 4.64
CA ALA A 275 7.05 1.45 4.60
C ALA A 275 7.66 2.70 3.96
N VAL A 276 8.65 3.30 4.63
CA VAL A 276 9.30 4.56 4.21
C VAL A 276 10.69 4.31 3.67
N SER A 277 11.48 3.51 4.38
CA SER A 277 12.87 3.26 3.98
C SER A 277 13.42 1.95 4.52
N ILE A 278 14.41 1.44 3.79
CA ILE A 278 15.27 0.33 4.20
C ILE A 278 16.69 0.88 4.23
N SER A 279 17.40 0.59 5.31
CA SER A 279 18.76 1.05 5.57
C SER A 279 19.66 -0.14 5.87
N TRP A 280 20.93 -0.04 5.50
CA TRP A 280 21.93 -1.05 5.85
C TRP A 280 22.66 -0.62 7.13
N ARG A 281 22.86 -1.56 8.04
CA ARG A 281 23.73 -1.39 9.20
C ARG A 281 24.82 -2.44 9.17
N GLU A 282 26.07 -1.99 9.23
CA GLU A 282 27.21 -2.88 9.46
C GLU A 282 27.32 -3.17 10.96
N GLU A 283 27.31 -4.46 11.29
CA GLU A 283 27.52 -5.00 12.62
C GLU A 283 29.03 -5.19 12.83
N SER A 284 29.51 -4.98 14.06
CA SER A 284 30.94 -5.14 14.40
C SER A 284 31.45 -6.58 14.32
N SER A 285 30.56 -7.56 14.21
CA SER A 285 30.85 -8.98 14.18
C SER A 285 29.74 -9.75 13.48
N ASP A 286 30.05 -10.94 12.96
CA ASP A 286 29.04 -11.83 12.37
C ASP A 286 28.01 -12.25 13.43
N THR A 287 26.75 -11.90 13.19
CA THR A 287 25.62 -12.28 14.05
C THR A 287 24.77 -13.35 13.36
N PRO A 288 24.18 -14.27 14.14
CA PRO A 288 23.31 -15.29 13.60
C PRO A 288 21.94 -14.71 13.21
N MET A 289 21.47 -15.01 12.00
CA MET A 289 20.28 -14.42 11.40
C MET A 289 19.36 -15.46 10.74
N TRP A 290 18.07 -15.12 10.64
CA TRP A 290 17.09 -15.87 9.87
C TRP A 290 17.12 -15.44 8.41
N GLN A 291 17.30 -16.39 7.49
CA GLN A 291 17.16 -16.13 6.06
C GLN A 291 15.72 -16.44 5.61
N LEU A 292 15.02 -15.44 5.09
CA LEU A 292 13.68 -15.58 4.55
C LEU A 292 13.68 -15.68 3.02
N ILE A 293 12.74 -16.42 2.45
CA ILE A 293 12.50 -16.53 1.00
C ILE A 293 11.65 -15.32 0.54
N PRO A 294 12.15 -14.42 -0.32
CA PRO A 294 11.42 -13.21 -0.73
C PRO A 294 10.07 -13.49 -1.38
N GLU A 295 9.98 -14.50 -2.24
CA GLU A 295 8.73 -14.88 -2.93
C GLU A 295 7.65 -15.36 -1.95
N CYS A 296 8.06 -15.92 -0.82
CA CYS A 296 7.15 -16.38 0.23
C CYS A 296 6.53 -15.19 0.98
N VAL A 297 7.33 -14.17 1.32
CA VAL A 297 6.87 -12.98 2.07
C VAL A 297 5.75 -12.25 1.34
N GLN A 298 5.82 -12.18 0.00
CA GLN A 298 4.80 -11.50 -0.81
C GLN A 298 3.51 -12.31 -0.99
N SER A 299 3.53 -13.61 -0.68
CA SER A 299 2.40 -14.53 -0.92
C SER A 299 1.31 -14.49 0.18
N GLY A 300 1.57 -13.78 1.28
CA GLY A 300 0.64 -13.69 2.43
C GLY A 300 0.63 -14.93 3.33
N THR A 301 1.64 -15.80 3.22
CA THR A 301 1.89 -16.90 4.17
C THR A 301 2.41 -16.37 5.51
N VAL A 302 2.28 -17.20 6.56
CA VAL A 302 2.83 -16.86 7.90
C VAL A 302 4.35 -16.68 7.78
N LEU A 303 4.89 -15.56 8.26
CA LEU A 303 6.30 -15.20 8.06
C LEU A 303 7.27 -16.27 8.59
N GLY A 304 6.92 -16.98 9.67
CA GLY A 304 7.69 -18.10 10.18
C GLY A 304 7.86 -19.27 9.20
N GLU A 305 6.94 -19.46 8.24
CA GLU A 305 7.06 -20.50 7.20
C GLU A 305 8.01 -20.10 6.06
N CYS A 306 8.36 -18.81 5.97
CA CYS A 306 9.26 -18.30 4.94
C CYS A 306 10.74 -18.44 5.32
N VAL A 307 11.05 -18.93 6.53
CA VAL A 307 12.42 -19.16 6.99
C VAL A 307 13.01 -20.36 6.26
N SER A 308 14.06 -20.13 5.46
CA SER A 308 14.72 -21.18 4.69
C SER A 308 15.93 -21.79 5.40
N VAL A 309 16.82 -20.96 5.93
CA VAL A 309 18.14 -21.37 6.44
C VAL A 309 18.63 -20.40 7.52
N PHE A 310 19.48 -20.90 8.41
CA PHE A 310 20.25 -20.13 9.38
C PHE A 310 21.58 -19.66 8.78
N THR A 311 21.90 -18.36 8.89
CA THR A 311 23.15 -17.81 8.34
C THR A 311 23.84 -16.84 9.30
N TYR A 312 25.11 -16.57 9.06
CA TYR A 312 25.90 -15.56 9.75
C TYR A 312 26.21 -14.42 8.81
N SER A 313 26.00 -13.18 9.23
CA SER A 313 26.51 -12.03 8.49
C SER A 313 26.76 -10.82 9.40
N SER A 314 27.63 -9.95 8.92
CA SER A 314 28.06 -8.69 9.53
C SER A 314 27.24 -7.49 9.01
N SER A 315 26.13 -7.72 8.32
CA SER A 315 25.25 -6.66 7.82
C SER A 315 23.77 -6.98 8.08
N SER A 316 23.08 -6.10 8.78
CA SER A 316 21.64 -6.17 9.06
C SER A 316 20.88 -5.07 8.32
N GLN A 317 19.60 -5.31 8.05
CA GLN A 317 18.72 -4.36 7.38
C GLN A 317 17.78 -3.72 8.40
N GLY A 318 17.81 -2.38 8.45
CA GLY A 318 16.93 -1.56 9.27
C GLY A 318 15.75 -1.06 8.46
N PHE A 319 14.55 -1.19 8.99
CA PHE A 319 13.31 -0.74 8.37
C PHE A 319 12.75 0.45 9.12
N THR A 320 12.14 1.38 8.39
CA THR A 320 11.40 2.52 8.95
C THR A 320 10.02 2.58 8.33
N CYS A 321 8.98 2.60 9.17
CA CYS A 321 7.59 2.79 8.79
C CYS A 321 7.05 4.12 9.34
N THR A 322 5.96 4.65 8.77
CA THR A 322 5.38 5.96 9.12
C THR A 322 4.71 6.03 10.48
N ASN A 323 4.28 4.90 11.06
CA ASN A 323 3.57 4.76 12.33
C ASN A 323 2.18 5.43 12.45
N SER A 324 1.88 6.41 11.60
CA SER A 324 0.70 7.28 11.71
C SER A 324 -0.22 7.28 10.49
N VAL A 325 0.33 7.05 9.28
CA VAL A 325 -0.41 7.07 8.01
C VAL A 325 -0.20 5.80 7.19
N ARG A 326 -1.20 5.38 6.42
CA ARG A 326 -1.06 4.33 5.40
C ARG A 326 -1.91 4.60 4.17
N LEU A 327 -1.44 4.11 3.02
CA LEU A 327 -2.19 4.10 1.76
C LEU A 327 -2.61 2.65 1.43
N LEU A 328 -3.90 2.44 1.18
CA LEU A 328 -4.47 1.13 0.86
C LEU A 328 -5.10 1.09 -0.53
N ASP A 329 -5.16 -0.11 -1.11
CA ASP A 329 -5.91 -0.40 -2.35
C ASP A 329 -5.54 0.47 -3.57
N GLY A 330 -4.32 1.01 -3.60
CA GLY A 330 -3.78 1.74 -4.74
C GLY A 330 -2.95 0.89 -5.70
N THR A 331 -2.54 1.50 -6.82
CA THR A 331 -1.71 0.83 -7.84
C THR A 331 -0.23 0.75 -7.47
N SER A 332 0.19 1.44 -6.40
CA SER A 332 1.58 1.46 -5.90
C SER A 332 1.66 1.82 -4.42
N LEU A 333 2.85 1.76 -3.82
CA LEU A 333 3.07 2.14 -2.41
C LEU A 333 2.82 3.64 -2.14
N CYS A 334 2.81 4.45 -3.21
CA CYS A 334 2.62 5.89 -3.17
C CYS A 334 1.23 6.32 -3.68
N SER A 335 0.29 5.37 -3.81
CA SER A 335 -1.09 5.66 -4.20
C SER A 335 -2.07 4.83 -3.38
N GLY A 336 -3.26 5.37 -3.12
CA GLY A 336 -4.33 4.63 -2.46
C GLY A 336 -5.24 5.49 -1.59
N ARG A 337 -6.13 4.82 -0.86
CA ARG A 337 -6.97 5.43 0.19
C ARG A 337 -6.13 5.75 1.41
N LEU A 338 -6.22 6.98 1.91
CA LEU A 338 -5.51 7.43 3.10
C LEU A 338 -6.25 7.01 4.38
N GLU A 339 -5.52 6.30 5.25
CA GLU A 339 -5.95 6.02 6.62
C GLU A 339 -4.92 6.54 7.63
N VAL A 340 -5.42 7.05 8.75
CA VAL A 340 -4.63 7.70 9.80
C VAL A 340 -4.93 7.05 11.14
N ARG A 341 -3.91 6.94 12.01
CA ARG A 341 -4.06 6.44 13.38
C ARG A 341 -3.48 7.46 14.38
N SER A 342 -4.19 7.70 15.48
CA SER A 342 -3.68 8.53 16.58
C SER A 342 -2.72 7.75 17.49
N ASN A 343 -1.72 8.43 18.05
CA ASN A 343 -0.88 7.89 19.12
C ASN A 343 -1.57 7.88 20.50
N GLN A 344 -2.70 8.55 20.66
CA GLN A 344 -3.40 8.75 21.95
C GLN A 344 -4.52 7.75 22.22
N SER A 345 -4.91 6.93 21.25
CA SER A 345 -6.01 5.97 21.36
C SER A 345 -5.60 4.60 20.82
N ASN A 346 -5.92 3.52 21.55
CA ASN A 346 -5.87 2.14 21.03
C ASN A 346 -6.98 1.86 19.98
N GLN A 347 -7.66 2.88 19.47
CA GLN A 347 -8.60 2.74 18.36
C GLN A 347 -7.81 2.49 17.06
N GLY A 348 -8.36 1.59 16.24
CA GLY A 348 -7.78 1.23 14.95
C GLY A 348 -7.69 2.39 13.95
N TRP A 349 -7.22 2.07 12.76
CA TRP A 349 -7.08 3.00 11.64
C TRP A 349 -8.39 3.69 11.26
N SER A 350 -8.33 4.98 10.98
CA SER A 350 -9.49 5.81 10.63
C SER A 350 -9.35 6.40 9.24
N SER A 351 -10.45 6.50 8.50
CA SER A 351 -10.49 7.13 7.17
C SER A 351 -10.65 8.65 7.29
N VAL A 352 -9.98 9.41 6.42
CA VAL A 352 -10.10 10.88 6.36
C VAL A 352 -11.09 11.27 5.27
N CYS A 353 -12.00 12.21 5.55
CA CYS A 353 -12.95 12.71 4.56
C CYS A 353 -12.29 13.71 3.60
N GLU A 354 -12.68 13.68 2.33
CA GLU A 354 -12.24 14.64 1.28
C GLU A 354 -12.48 16.12 1.67
N ALA A 355 -13.51 16.40 2.48
CA ALA A 355 -13.83 17.76 2.90
C ALA A 355 -12.86 18.33 3.94
N ASP A 356 -12.12 17.46 4.64
CA ASP A 356 -11.27 17.79 5.79
C ASP A 356 -9.77 17.56 5.48
N PHE A 357 -9.43 17.47 4.19
CA PHE A 357 -8.08 17.18 3.72
C PHE A 357 -7.76 17.97 2.44
N ASP A 358 -6.74 18.83 2.50
CA ASP A 358 -6.37 19.71 1.40
C ASP A 358 -5.02 19.38 0.75
N GLN A 359 -4.58 20.24 -0.17
CA GLN A 359 -3.33 20.09 -0.90
C GLN A 359 -2.10 20.16 0.02
N GLN A 360 -2.12 20.98 1.08
CA GLN A 360 -1.02 21.12 2.03
C GLN A 360 -0.91 19.88 2.91
N ASP A 361 -2.05 19.32 3.32
CA ASP A 361 -2.07 18.04 4.03
C ASP A 361 -1.48 16.91 3.16
N ALA A 362 -1.82 16.90 1.87
CA ALA A 362 -1.27 15.97 0.89
C ALA A 362 0.25 16.11 0.70
N GLU A 363 0.78 17.34 0.72
CA GLU A 363 2.23 17.59 0.67
C GLU A 363 2.95 16.99 1.89
N VAL A 364 2.35 17.10 3.07
CA VAL A 364 2.90 16.50 4.30
C VAL A 364 2.86 14.97 4.22
N VAL A 365 1.73 14.38 3.82
CA VAL A 365 1.60 12.91 3.71
C VAL A 365 2.56 12.32 2.68
N CYS A 366 2.64 12.91 1.47
CA CYS A 366 3.56 12.41 0.44
C CYS A 366 5.02 12.54 0.87
N ARG A 367 5.36 13.60 1.63
CA ARG A 367 6.70 13.76 2.21
C ARG A 367 6.98 12.75 3.33
N GLU A 368 6.02 12.51 4.23
CA GLU A 368 6.12 11.53 5.31
C GLU A 368 6.32 10.11 4.76
N LEU A 369 5.65 9.78 3.65
CA LEU A 369 5.81 8.52 2.91
C LEU A 369 7.09 8.46 2.07
N GLY A 370 7.79 9.58 1.90
CA GLY A 370 8.95 9.68 1.02
C GLY A 370 8.60 9.61 -0.48
N CYS A 371 7.34 9.78 -0.85
CA CYS A 371 6.77 9.58 -2.18
C CYS A 371 6.71 10.87 -3.03
N GLY A 372 7.60 11.84 -2.83
CA GLY A 372 7.65 13.06 -3.66
C GLY A 372 6.50 14.03 -3.40
N ALA A 373 6.06 14.75 -4.43
CA ALA A 373 4.98 15.72 -4.36
C ALA A 373 3.61 15.08 -4.67
N PRO A 374 2.49 15.57 -4.12
CA PRO A 374 1.15 15.10 -4.49
C PRO A 374 0.86 15.34 -5.98
N SER A 375 0.41 14.29 -6.69
CA SER A 375 0.11 14.32 -8.12
C SER A 375 -1.39 14.27 -8.42
N ALA A 376 -2.18 13.61 -7.56
CA ALA A 376 -3.64 13.64 -7.64
C ALA A 376 -4.30 13.47 -6.26
N LEU A 377 -5.38 14.23 -6.06
CA LEU A 377 -6.35 14.06 -4.98
C LEU A 377 -7.69 13.70 -5.62
N GLN A 378 -8.22 12.52 -5.31
CA GLN A 378 -9.52 12.06 -5.80
C GLN A 378 -10.26 11.34 -4.67
N GLY A 379 -11.59 11.37 -4.66
CA GLY A 379 -12.36 10.49 -3.79
C GLY A 379 -12.09 9.02 -4.13
N ALA A 380 -11.74 8.20 -3.14
CA ALA A 380 -11.47 6.79 -3.36
C ALA A 380 -12.78 6.03 -3.63
N LEU A 381 -12.88 5.36 -4.79
CA LEU A 381 -14.10 4.69 -5.27
C LEU A 381 -14.36 3.29 -4.69
N TYR A 382 -13.50 2.76 -3.80
CA TYR A 382 -13.55 1.35 -3.39
C TYR A 382 -13.38 1.11 -1.89
N GLY A 383 -14.25 0.25 -1.33
CA GLY A 383 -14.14 -0.40 -0.03
C GLY A 383 -15.43 -0.37 0.82
N GLU A 384 -16.15 -1.50 0.87
CA GLU A 384 -17.45 -1.71 1.56
C GLU A 384 -17.34 -1.91 3.09
N VAL A 385 -16.16 -1.66 3.68
CA VAL A 385 -15.90 -1.87 5.11
C VAL A 385 -15.50 -0.55 5.77
N GLU A 386 -16.43 -0.01 6.55
CA GLU A 386 -16.34 1.28 7.24
C GLU A 386 -15.26 1.26 8.34
N ALA A 387 -14.03 1.63 8.00
CA ALA A 387 -13.10 2.12 9.01
C ALA A 387 -13.72 3.36 9.68
N PRO A 388 -13.57 3.55 11.00
CA PRO A 388 -14.08 4.73 11.69
C PRO A 388 -13.62 6.02 11.00
N VAL A 389 -14.49 7.03 10.97
CA VAL A 389 -14.15 8.33 10.36
C VAL A 389 -13.26 9.10 11.33
N TRP A 390 -12.18 9.68 10.80
CA TRP A 390 -11.31 10.56 11.57
C TRP A 390 -12.06 11.81 12.01
N SER A 391 -11.95 12.15 13.30
CA SER A 391 -12.83 13.15 13.94
C SER A 391 -12.32 14.60 13.83
N LYS A 392 -11.16 14.82 13.20
CA LYS A 392 -10.51 16.14 13.13
C LYS A 392 -10.15 16.55 11.71
N GLU A 393 -10.24 17.83 11.43
CA GLU A 393 -9.72 18.44 10.20
C GLU A 393 -8.21 18.71 10.36
N PHE A 394 -7.43 18.40 9.33
CA PHE A 394 -6.00 18.74 9.27
C PHE A 394 -5.84 20.14 8.67
N GLN A 395 -4.94 20.93 9.26
CA GLN A 395 -4.64 22.29 8.83
C GLN A 395 -3.12 22.46 8.73
N CYS A 396 -2.50 21.63 7.90
CA CYS A 396 -1.06 21.66 7.70
C CYS A 396 -0.60 22.96 7.02
N GLY A 397 0.61 23.42 7.38
CA GLY A 397 1.31 24.50 6.70
C GLY A 397 2.12 24.03 5.48
N GLY A 398 2.19 22.72 5.24
CA GLY A 398 2.90 22.11 4.11
C GLY A 398 4.37 21.80 4.37
N HIS A 399 4.90 22.13 5.56
CA HIS A 399 6.33 21.97 5.90
C HIS A 399 6.57 20.99 7.05
N GLU A 400 5.51 20.44 7.63
CA GLU A 400 5.54 19.48 8.73
C GLU A 400 6.18 18.14 8.32
N SER A 401 6.84 17.47 9.27
CA SER A 401 7.49 16.17 9.05
C SER A 401 6.51 15.01 8.98
N ALA A 402 5.40 15.09 9.72
CA ALA A 402 4.35 14.09 9.77
C ALA A 402 2.97 14.73 9.86
N LEU A 403 1.93 14.05 9.38
CA LEU A 403 0.56 14.56 9.34
C LEU A 403 0.02 14.89 10.75
N LEU A 404 0.40 14.08 11.75
CA LEU A 404 -0.02 14.31 13.14
C LEU A 404 0.69 15.50 13.83
N ASP A 405 1.75 16.05 13.22
CA ASP A 405 2.42 17.26 13.72
C ASP A 405 1.64 18.53 13.33
N CYS A 406 0.69 18.40 12.39
CA CYS A 406 -0.12 19.51 11.93
C CYS A 406 -1.11 19.98 13.00
N ARG A 407 -1.50 21.25 12.90
CA ARG A 407 -2.64 21.75 13.68
C ARG A 407 -3.90 21.01 13.24
N SER A 408 -4.76 20.73 14.20
CA SER A 408 -6.05 20.09 13.94
C SER A 408 -7.18 20.79 14.70
N SER A 409 -8.35 20.81 14.09
CA SER A 409 -9.61 21.27 14.67
C SER A 409 -10.65 20.17 14.65
N ASP A 410 -11.68 20.27 15.48
CA ASP A 410 -12.81 19.34 15.40
C ASP A 410 -13.44 19.42 14.01
N SER A 411 -13.63 18.26 13.37
CA SER A 411 -14.25 18.23 12.05
C SER A 411 -15.71 18.68 12.14
N ALA A 412 -16.14 19.48 11.16
CA ALA A 412 -17.54 19.82 10.98
C ALA A 412 -18.37 18.63 10.44
N THR A 413 -17.71 17.57 9.97
CA THR A 413 -18.35 16.36 9.45
C THR A 413 -18.28 15.23 10.46
N THR A 414 -19.44 14.70 10.86
CA THR A 414 -19.52 13.57 11.82
C THR A 414 -19.48 12.20 11.13
N THR A 415 -19.60 12.16 9.80
CA THR A 415 -19.64 10.94 8.98
C THR A 415 -19.18 11.25 7.55
N CYS A 416 -18.24 10.48 6.99
CA CYS A 416 -17.97 10.50 5.55
C CYS A 416 -19.05 9.68 4.82
N SER A 417 -19.60 10.19 3.72
CA SER A 417 -20.42 9.36 2.83
C SER A 417 -19.56 8.28 2.14
N PRO A 418 -20.12 7.11 1.78
CA PRO A 418 -19.40 6.11 1.00
C PRO A 418 -18.80 6.72 -0.28
N GLY A 419 -17.52 6.46 -0.55
CA GLY A 419 -16.78 7.06 -1.67
C GLY A 419 -16.26 8.48 -1.44
N LYS A 420 -16.36 9.02 -0.21
CA LYS A 420 -15.80 10.33 0.18
C LYS A 420 -14.54 10.24 1.05
N ALA A 421 -13.96 9.05 1.18
CA ALA A 421 -12.63 8.90 1.74
C ALA A 421 -11.57 9.47 0.78
N VAL A 422 -10.54 10.10 1.33
CA VAL A 422 -9.44 10.66 0.55
C VAL A 422 -8.67 9.55 -0.15
N GLY A 423 -8.59 9.63 -1.47
CA GLY A 423 -7.60 8.94 -2.28
C GLY A 423 -6.45 9.89 -2.61
N LEU A 424 -5.24 9.47 -2.29
CA LEU A 424 -4.02 10.24 -2.53
C LEU A 424 -3.12 9.46 -3.48
N THR A 425 -2.66 10.13 -4.54
CA THR A 425 -1.57 9.66 -5.40
C THR A 425 -0.45 10.67 -5.31
N CYS A 426 0.73 10.21 -4.91
CA CYS A 426 1.95 11.00 -4.92
C CYS A 426 2.73 10.74 -6.22
N SER A 427 3.60 11.66 -6.60
CA SER A 427 4.56 11.47 -7.69
C SER A 427 5.61 10.49 -7.19
N GLU A 428 5.51 9.21 -7.53
CA GLU A 428 6.49 8.17 -7.15
C GLU A 428 7.90 8.75 -7.15
N SER A 429 8.48 8.87 -5.96
CA SER A 429 9.63 9.75 -5.74
C SER A 429 10.80 9.30 -6.60
N ASP A 430 11.46 10.28 -7.22
CA ASP A 430 12.90 10.51 -7.34
C ASP A 430 13.84 9.48 -6.66
N GLU A 431 13.77 8.21 -7.05
CA GLU A 431 14.70 7.15 -6.64
C GLU A 431 15.88 7.02 -7.58
N ILE A 432 15.75 7.69 -8.73
CA ILE A 432 16.69 7.76 -9.83
C ILE A 432 16.79 9.23 -10.17
N ARG A 433 18.00 9.75 -10.29
CA ARG A 433 18.23 11.11 -10.76
C ARG A 433 19.48 11.19 -11.61
N LEU A 434 19.48 12.19 -12.49
CA LEU A 434 20.66 12.62 -13.20
C LEU A 434 21.13 13.95 -12.60
N VAL A 435 22.34 13.95 -12.04
CA VAL A 435 22.95 15.13 -11.43
C VAL A 435 24.14 15.64 -12.23
N GLU A 436 24.50 16.89 -12.02
CA GLU A 436 25.64 17.55 -12.70
C GLU A 436 25.52 17.63 -14.23
N GLY A 437 24.35 17.38 -14.80
CA GLY A 437 24.06 17.71 -16.20
C GLY A 437 23.21 18.97 -16.33
N GLY A 438 23.17 19.51 -17.55
CA GLY A 438 22.46 20.76 -17.86
C GLY A 438 20.92 20.65 -17.87
N SER A 439 20.36 19.45 -17.62
CA SER A 439 18.92 19.21 -17.53
C SER A 439 18.63 18.00 -16.63
N ARG A 440 17.35 17.77 -16.29
CA ARG A 440 16.91 16.59 -15.50
C ARG A 440 17.13 15.24 -16.24
N CYS A 441 17.31 15.30 -17.56
CA CYS A 441 17.40 14.14 -18.45
C CYS A 441 18.83 13.91 -18.99
N ALA A 442 19.82 14.61 -18.44
CA ALA A 442 21.24 14.37 -18.71
C ALA A 442 22.06 14.51 -17.43
N GLY A 443 23.06 13.65 -17.24
CA GLY A 443 24.03 13.80 -16.14
C GLY A 443 24.56 12.48 -15.60
N ARG A 444 25.20 12.55 -14.43
CA ARG A 444 25.63 11.38 -13.66
C ARG A 444 24.41 10.70 -13.05
N LEU A 445 24.28 9.40 -13.29
CA LEU A 445 23.22 8.58 -12.73
C LEU A 445 23.47 8.26 -11.26
N GLU A 446 22.53 8.68 -10.41
CA GLU A 446 22.49 8.32 -9.00
C GLU A 446 21.15 7.64 -8.69
N MET A 447 21.20 6.65 -7.79
CA MET A 447 20.01 5.95 -7.31
C MET A 447 20.00 5.88 -5.79
N LYS A 448 18.80 5.79 -5.20
CA LYS A 448 18.58 5.80 -3.75
C LYS A 448 18.01 4.47 -3.26
N LEU A 449 18.83 3.71 -2.54
CA LEU A 449 18.43 2.54 -1.74
C LEU A 449 18.92 2.75 -0.31
N GLY A 450 18.35 3.77 0.35
CA GLY A 450 18.88 4.40 1.56
C GLY A 450 19.58 5.72 1.24
N ASP A 451 20.88 5.67 0.96
CA ASP A 451 21.69 6.83 0.55
C ASP A 451 21.76 6.98 -0.98
N TRP A 452 21.94 8.23 -1.43
CA TRP A 452 22.28 8.53 -2.82
C TRP A 452 23.70 8.05 -3.13
N ARG A 453 23.83 7.15 -4.10
CA ARG A 453 25.14 6.71 -4.61
C ARG A 453 25.14 6.69 -6.14
N PRO A 454 26.29 6.98 -6.77
CA PRO A 454 26.45 6.80 -8.20
C PRO A 454 26.24 5.35 -8.61
N VAL A 455 25.78 5.14 -9.85
CA VAL A 455 25.64 3.81 -10.45
C VAL A 455 26.89 3.46 -11.26
N SER A 456 27.33 2.21 -11.16
CA SER A 456 28.44 1.63 -11.92
C SER A 456 27.97 0.36 -12.64
N GLY A 457 28.23 0.25 -13.95
CA GLY A 457 27.96 -0.96 -14.73
C GLY A 457 29.10 -1.20 -15.72
N THR A 458 29.71 -2.38 -15.71
CA THR A 458 30.81 -2.73 -16.64
C THR A 458 30.31 -3.11 -18.03
N ASP A 459 29.03 -3.52 -18.14
CA ASP A 459 28.43 -4.10 -19.33
C ASP A 459 27.13 -3.38 -19.75
N TRP A 460 26.97 -2.14 -19.30
CA TRP A 460 25.78 -1.34 -19.53
C TRP A 460 25.68 -0.90 -21.00
N ASN A 461 24.57 -1.25 -21.64
CA ASN A 461 24.33 -1.01 -23.06
C ASN A 461 23.15 -0.05 -23.29
N MET A 462 22.86 0.29 -24.55
CA MET A 462 21.76 1.18 -24.91
C MET A 462 20.37 0.67 -24.47
N PRO A 463 20.04 -0.64 -24.59
CA PRO A 463 18.84 -1.20 -23.98
C PRO A 463 18.69 -0.92 -22.48
N ASP A 464 19.76 -1.10 -21.70
CA ASP A 464 19.76 -0.86 -20.25
C ASP A 464 19.49 0.62 -19.93
N ALA A 465 20.17 1.51 -20.66
CA ALA A 465 19.97 2.95 -20.59
C ALA A 465 18.53 3.36 -20.93
N ALA A 466 17.88 2.66 -21.88
CA ALA A 466 16.51 2.95 -22.27
C ALA A 466 15.50 2.64 -21.16
N VAL A 467 15.73 1.59 -20.37
CA VAL A 467 14.91 1.28 -19.18
C VAL A 467 14.96 2.45 -18.19
N VAL A 468 16.16 2.99 -17.93
CA VAL A 468 16.33 4.11 -16.99
C VAL A 468 15.75 5.42 -17.52
N CYS A 469 15.95 5.74 -18.80
CA CYS A 469 15.34 6.93 -19.41
C CYS A 469 13.81 6.88 -19.40
N ARG A 470 13.23 5.68 -19.51
CA ARG A 470 11.79 5.47 -19.40
C ARG A 470 11.29 5.74 -17.98
N GLU A 471 11.97 5.24 -16.95
CA GLU A 471 11.54 5.49 -15.56
C GLU A 471 11.73 6.95 -15.14
N LEU A 472 12.71 7.65 -15.72
CA LEU A 472 12.90 9.09 -15.51
C LEU A 472 11.87 9.96 -16.27
N ASP A 473 10.99 9.35 -17.08
CA ASP A 473 10.09 10.05 -18.00
C ASP A 473 10.86 11.06 -18.88
N CYS A 474 11.97 10.60 -19.44
CA CYS A 474 12.91 11.37 -20.25
C CYS A 474 13.01 10.87 -21.70
N GLY A 475 12.04 10.08 -22.13
CA GLY A 475 11.98 9.48 -23.46
C GLY A 475 12.99 8.35 -23.65
N SER A 476 13.68 8.33 -24.80
CA SER A 476 14.60 7.25 -25.19
C SER A 476 16.05 7.54 -24.82
N ALA A 477 16.86 6.51 -24.59
CA ALA A 477 18.30 6.67 -24.39
C ALA A 477 19.00 7.18 -25.65
N VAL A 478 19.86 8.19 -25.49
CA VAL A 478 20.67 8.79 -26.56
C VAL A 478 22.14 8.42 -26.41
N SER A 479 22.69 8.52 -25.20
CA SER A 479 24.05 8.06 -24.94
C SER A 479 24.22 7.55 -23.51
N VAL A 480 25.15 6.62 -23.36
CA VAL A 480 25.57 6.02 -22.10
C VAL A 480 27.10 6.05 -22.05
N GLU A 481 27.67 6.78 -21.08
CA GLU A 481 29.11 7.04 -21.00
C GLU A 481 29.69 6.64 -19.64
N LEU A 482 30.74 5.82 -19.66
CA LEU A 482 31.50 5.48 -18.47
C LEU A 482 32.50 6.59 -18.15
N ARG A 483 32.38 7.18 -16.95
CA ARG A 483 33.30 8.20 -16.45
C ARG A 483 34.15 7.62 -15.32
N GLN A 484 35.47 7.83 -15.42
CA GLN A 484 36.42 7.40 -14.40
C GLN A 484 36.73 8.55 -13.43
N GLU A 485 36.56 8.31 -12.14
CA GLU A 485 36.96 9.21 -11.06
C GLU A 485 38.33 8.84 -10.48
N SER A 486 38.94 9.78 -9.76
CA SER A 486 40.31 9.67 -9.24
C SER A 486 40.46 8.74 -8.03
N SER A 487 39.36 8.39 -7.36
CA SER A 487 39.36 7.58 -6.13
C SER A 487 38.14 6.66 -6.10
N ASP A 488 38.31 5.48 -5.50
CA ASP A 488 37.19 4.56 -5.27
C ASP A 488 36.16 5.20 -4.34
N ARG A 489 34.90 5.00 -4.67
CA ARG A 489 33.77 5.44 -3.86
C ARG A 489 32.68 4.37 -3.79
N PRO A 490 31.80 4.43 -2.78
CA PRO A 490 30.62 3.58 -2.72
C PRO A 490 29.71 3.86 -3.92
N VAL A 491 29.35 2.81 -4.66
CA VAL A 491 28.47 2.87 -5.83
C VAL A 491 27.41 1.77 -5.75
N TRP A 492 26.34 1.93 -6.52
CA TRP A 492 25.43 0.84 -6.85
C TRP A 492 25.89 0.15 -8.12
N ARG A 493 26.26 -1.12 -8.03
CA ARG A 493 26.53 -1.96 -9.18
C ARG A 493 25.22 -2.53 -9.70
N ILE A 494 24.92 -2.29 -10.96
CA ILE A 494 23.70 -2.76 -11.59
C ILE A 494 23.99 -3.87 -12.61
N SER A 495 23.20 -4.95 -12.57
CA SER A 495 23.32 -6.06 -13.52
C SER A 495 22.47 -5.84 -14.77
N SER A 496 23.07 -5.95 -15.97
CA SER A 496 22.38 -5.82 -17.26
C SER A 496 21.32 -6.91 -17.46
N ASP A 497 21.62 -8.16 -17.08
CA ASP A 497 20.69 -9.30 -17.18
C ASP A 497 19.41 -9.09 -16.36
N CYS A 498 19.51 -8.33 -15.27
CA CYS A 498 18.39 -8.04 -14.38
C CYS A 498 17.49 -6.92 -14.94
N LEU A 499 18.05 -5.92 -15.62
CA LEU A 499 17.27 -4.83 -16.20
C LEU A 499 16.35 -5.28 -17.34
N GLN A 500 16.74 -6.35 -18.03
CA GLN A 500 16.01 -6.89 -19.17
C GLN A 500 14.88 -7.85 -18.77
N SER A 501 14.76 -8.23 -17.49
CA SER A 501 13.80 -9.23 -17.01
C SER A 501 12.46 -8.65 -16.52
N GLU A 502 12.08 -7.42 -16.91
CA GLU A 502 10.90 -6.68 -16.41
C GLU A 502 10.86 -6.51 -14.88
N SER A 503 12.00 -6.67 -14.21
CA SER A 503 12.13 -6.51 -12.76
C SER A 503 12.22 -5.03 -12.37
N VAL A 504 11.82 -4.70 -11.13
CA VAL A 504 11.92 -3.34 -10.59
C VAL A 504 13.40 -2.94 -10.49
N LEU A 505 13.80 -1.81 -11.09
CA LEU A 505 15.18 -1.33 -11.21
C LEU A 505 16.05 -1.46 -9.93
N LYS A 506 15.43 -1.28 -8.75
CA LYS A 506 16.06 -1.45 -7.43
C LYS A 506 16.55 -2.88 -7.14
N ALA A 507 15.82 -3.90 -7.57
CA ALA A 507 16.17 -5.29 -7.35
C ALA A 507 17.47 -5.69 -8.07
N CYS A 508 17.89 -4.88 -9.05
CA CYS A 508 19.12 -5.08 -9.82
C CYS A 508 20.35 -4.43 -9.19
N LEU A 509 20.20 -3.70 -8.08
CA LEU A 509 21.29 -2.95 -7.45
C LEU A 509 22.00 -3.79 -6.39
N THR A 510 23.32 -3.83 -6.48
CA THR A 510 24.21 -4.44 -5.49
C THR A 510 25.22 -3.42 -4.99
N PRO A 511 25.49 -3.31 -3.68
CA PRO A 511 26.49 -2.38 -3.17
C PRO A 511 27.88 -2.79 -3.64
N SER A 512 28.69 -1.82 -4.08
CA SER A 512 30.06 -2.05 -4.51
C SER A 512 30.93 -0.82 -4.31
N THR A 513 32.23 -0.95 -4.58
CA THR A 513 33.17 0.17 -4.65
C THR A 513 33.76 0.22 -6.05
N SER A 514 33.76 1.40 -6.66
CA SER A 514 34.25 1.59 -8.03
C SER A 514 34.79 3.00 -8.21
N THR A 515 35.78 3.13 -9.09
CA THR A 515 36.20 4.41 -9.70
C THR A 515 35.37 4.76 -10.92
N PHE A 516 34.60 3.81 -11.46
CA PHE A 516 33.76 4.02 -12.65
C PHE A 516 32.33 4.36 -12.24
N ILE A 517 31.82 5.42 -12.85
CA ILE A 517 30.45 5.91 -12.67
C ILE A 517 29.80 6.12 -14.03
N GLN A 518 28.47 6.02 -14.05
CA GLN A 518 27.72 6.10 -15.29
C GLN A 518 27.12 7.49 -15.50
N ASN A 519 27.35 8.05 -16.68
CA ASN A 519 26.62 9.18 -17.21
C ASN A 519 25.59 8.70 -18.24
N LEU A 520 24.43 9.34 -18.23
CA LEU A 520 23.30 9.02 -19.10
C LEU A 520 22.75 10.30 -19.74
N ILE A 521 22.43 10.24 -21.03
CA ILE A 521 21.73 11.29 -21.77
C ILE A 521 20.49 10.65 -22.43
N CYS A 522 19.31 11.19 -22.14
CA CYS A 522 18.04 10.78 -22.73
C CYS A 522 17.54 11.79 -23.77
N SER A 523 16.48 11.47 -24.52
CA SER A 523 15.98 12.28 -25.64
C SER A 523 15.32 13.58 -25.20
N ASP A 524 14.65 13.59 -24.06
CA ASP A 524 13.78 14.71 -23.65
C ASP A 524 14.55 15.71 -22.78
N LEU A 525 15.68 16.18 -23.31
CA LEU A 525 16.53 17.16 -22.63
C LEU A 525 15.88 18.54 -22.51
N LEU A 526 15.04 18.91 -23.49
CA LEU A 526 14.57 20.27 -23.67
C LEU A 526 13.16 20.44 -23.11
N LEU A 527 12.95 21.48 -22.31
CA LEU A 527 11.61 21.88 -21.89
C LEU A 527 10.77 22.28 -23.11
N GLN A 528 9.44 22.10 -23.00
CA GLN A 528 8.52 22.54 -24.06
C GLN A 528 8.59 24.07 -24.23
N PRO A 529 8.77 24.57 -25.47
CA PRO A 529 8.77 26.00 -25.73
C PRO A 529 7.35 26.59 -25.58
N ILE A 530 7.29 27.82 -25.08
CA ILE A 530 6.05 28.58 -24.90
C ILE A 530 5.78 29.35 -26.19
N ILE A 531 4.64 29.07 -26.81
CA ILE A 531 4.10 29.81 -27.96
C ILE A 531 3.04 30.81 -27.47
N SER A 532 3.12 32.05 -27.95
CA SER A 532 2.15 33.11 -27.63
C SER A 532 1.92 34.01 -28.84
N VAL A 533 0.77 34.69 -28.86
CA VAL A 533 0.45 35.68 -29.89
C VAL A 533 0.21 37.04 -29.26
N SER A 534 0.74 38.07 -29.91
CA SER A 534 0.53 39.48 -29.53
C SER A 534 0.09 40.27 -30.76
N SER A 535 -0.83 41.22 -30.58
CA SER A 535 -1.25 42.16 -31.62
C SER A 535 -1.19 43.58 -31.07
N MET A 536 -0.67 44.52 -31.87
CA MET A 536 -0.40 45.89 -31.42
C MET A 536 -1.66 46.73 -31.18
N ASN A 537 -2.86 46.28 -31.61
CA ASN A 537 -4.09 47.09 -31.56
C ASN A 537 -5.34 46.35 -31.03
N GLY A 538 -5.18 45.34 -30.16
CA GLY A 538 -6.32 44.76 -29.43
C GLY A 538 -6.14 43.28 -29.13
N VAL A 539 -5.78 42.97 -27.88
CA VAL A 539 -5.77 41.62 -27.29
C VAL A 539 -7.22 41.30 -26.91
N SER A 540 -7.89 40.50 -27.72
CA SER A 540 -8.17 39.07 -27.53
C SER A 540 -9.09 38.77 -26.34
N GLN A 541 -10.28 38.23 -26.64
CA GLN A 541 -10.97 37.39 -25.67
C GLN A 541 -10.19 36.09 -25.59
N VAL A 542 -9.57 35.82 -24.45
CA VAL A 542 -9.06 34.49 -24.13
C VAL A 542 -10.27 33.57 -23.95
N HIS A 543 -10.55 32.73 -24.92
CA HIS A 543 -11.33 31.51 -24.70
C HIS A 543 -10.35 30.35 -24.64
N GLN A 544 -10.65 29.37 -23.78
CA GLN A 544 -9.77 28.29 -23.29
C GLN A 544 -9.08 27.39 -24.34
N GLN A 545 -9.10 27.70 -25.64
CA GLN A 545 -8.45 26.90 -26.69
C GLN A 545 -8.19 27.64 -28.04
N GLY A 546 -8.10 28.98 -28.07
CA GLY A 546 -7.76 29.69 -29.33
C GLY A 546 -7.58 31.20 -29.21
N SER A 547 -6.78 31.78 -30.10
CA SER A 547 -6.51 33.22 -30.17
C SER A 547 -7.10 33.86 -31.43
N GLN A 548 -7.79 34.99 -31.27
CA GLN A 548 -8.43 35.71 -32.38
C GLN A 548 -7.61 36.93 -32.82
N VAL A 549 -7.43 37.09 -34.13
CA VAL A 549 -6.76 38.24 -34.76
C VAL A 549 -7.69 38.88 -35.80
N PHE A 550 -7.66 40.20 -35.92
CA PHE A 550 -8.46 40.93 -36.89
C PHE A 550 -7.76 41.06 -38.24
N ARG A 551 -8.51 40.84 -39.32
CA ARG A 551 -8.04 40.99 -40.70
C ARG A 551 -7.52 42.41 -40.95
N GLY A 552 -6.37 42.51 -41.62
CA GLY A 552 -5.73 43.79 -41.93
C GLY A 552 -4.80 44.32 -40.84
N PHE A 553 -4.79 43.74 -39.63
CA PHE A 553 -3.87 44.12 -38.56
C PHE A 553 -2.60 43.27 -38.55
N SER A 554 -1.53 43.81 -37.98
CA SER A 554 -0.32 43.05 -37.71
C SER A 554 -0.46 42.23 -36.43
N PHE A 555 0.17 41.05 -36.44
CA PHE A 555 0.30 40.22 -35.25
C PHE A 555 1.68 39.56 -35.24
N THR A 556 2.14 39.19 -34.06
CA THR A 556 3.44 38.56 -33.83
C THR A 556 3.23 37.28 -33.08
N ILE A 557 3.78 36.18 -33.60
CA ILE A 557 3.88 34.93 -32.87
C ILE A 557 5.25 34.90 -32.20
N THR A 558 5.27 34.68 -30.89
CA THR A 558 6.49 34.61 -30.10
C THR A 558 6.67 33.19 -29.59
N CYS A 559 7.79 32.57 -29.95
CA CYS A 559 8.27 31.33 -29.35
C CYS A 559 9.31 31.69 -28.29
N SER A 560 9.25 31.12 -27.09
CA SER A 560 10.24 31.34 -26.03
C SER A 560 10.54 30.06 -25.27
N ILE A 561 11.73 29.94 -24.69
CA ILE A 561 12.13 28.76 -23.91
C ILE A 561 12.97 29.19 -22.70
N GLN A 562 12.90 28.43 -21.61
CA GLN A 562 13.81 28.60 -20.48
C GLN A 562 15.24 28.20 -20.90
N PRO A 563 16.27 29.05 -20.71
CA PRO A 563 17.64 28.73 -21.10
C PRO A 563 18.21 27.56 -20.31
N GLN A 564 18.57 26.49 -21.01
CA GLN A 564 19.33 25.35 -20.47
C GLN A 564 20.71 25.22 -21.09
N TYR A 565 20.80 25.52 -22.39
CA TYR A 565 22.01 25.39 -23.19
C TYR A 565 22.21 26.64 -24.06
N PRO A 566 23.45 27.04 -24.35
CA PRO A 566 23.73 28.16 -25.24
C PRO A 566 23.41 27.80 -26.70
N GLY A 567 22.87 28.76 -27.46
CA GLY A 567 22.58 28.62 -28.89
C GLY A 567 21.15 28.18 -29.22
N GLY A 568 20.98 27.45 -30.33
CA GLY A 568 19.70 26.90 -30.82
C GLY A 568 19.01 27.68 -31.94
N SER A 569 17.87 27.18 -32.42
CA SER A 569 17.00 27.82 -33.40
C SER A 569 15.53 27.47 -33.16
N PHE A 570 14.64 28.44 -33.37
CA PHE A 570 13.20 28.21 -33.38
C PHE A 570 12.68 28.03 -34.80
N HIS A 571 11.90 26.99 -35.00
CA HIS A 571 11.16 26.70 -36.22
C HIS A 571 9.67 26.84 -35.92
N LEU A 572 9.03 27.85 -36.50
CA LEU A 572 7.57 28.00 -36.45
C LEU A 572 6.97 27.26 -37.65
N THR A 573 6.17 26.25 -37.38
CA THR A 573 5.38 25.53 -38.39
C THR A 573 3.92 25.95 -38.28
N PHE A 574 3.27 26.12 -39.43
CA PHE A 574 1.88 26.57 -39.50
C PHE A 574 1.14 25.81 -40.60
N THR A 575 0.00 25.21 -40.23
CA THR A 575 -0.91 24.59 -41.19
C THR A 575 -2.13 25.47 -41.40
N SER A 576 -2.30 25.98 -42.63
CA SER A 576 -3.46 26.81 -42.96
C SER A 576 -4.73 25.99 -43.06
N SER A 577 -5.80 26.40 -42.38
CA SER A 577 -7.12 25.77 -42.50
C SER A 577 -7.77 25.97 -43.86
N SER A 578 -7.27 26.91 -44.66
CA SER A 578 -7.85 27.29 -45.96
C SER A 578 -7.28 26.51 -47.14
N SER A 579 -6.00 26.12 -47.07
CA SER A 579 -5.27 25.46 -48.16
C SER A 579 -4.64 24.13 -47.77
N ASN A 580 -4.66 23.76 -46.49
CA ASN A 580 -3.89 22.65 -45.90
C ASN A 580 -2.39 22.69 -46.24
N ALA A 581 -1.86 23.85 -46.64
CA ALA A 581 -0.45 24.03 -46.93
C ALA A 581 0.34 24.31 -45.63
N GLU A 582 1.45 23.60 -45.46
CA GLU A 582 2.36 23.72 -44.33
C GLU A 582 3.43 24.77 -44.63
N HIS A 583 3.59 25.74 -43.73
CA HIS A 583 4.57 26.83 -43.86
C HIS A 583 5.55 26.78 -42.70
N ASN A 584 6.84 26.88 -43.00
CA ASN A 584 7.91 26.76 -42.02
C ASN A 584 8.78 28.02 -42.01
N TYR A 585 8.97 28.62 -40.84
CA TYR A 585 9.82 29.78 -40.63
C TYR A 585 10.90 29.45 -39.60
N THR A 586 12.14 29.89 -39.84
CA THR A 586 13.25 29.66 -38.90
C THR A 586 13.79 30.99 -38.42
N GLN A 587 14.00 31.12 -37.10
CA GLN A 587 14.63 32.29 -36.49
C GLN A 587 15.63 31.85 -35.41
N PRO A 588 16.80 32.48 -35.31
CA PRO A 588 17.69 32.27 -34.18
C PRO A 588 17.10 32.90 -32.91
N PRO A 589 17.39 32.36 -31.72
CA PRO A 589 16.93 32.90 -30.45
C PRO A 589 17.64 34.23 -30.14
N PHE A 590 16.86 35.26 -29.85
CA PHE A 590 17.30 36.51 -29.24
C PHE A 590 16.72 36.60 -27.82
N ASN A 591 17.60 36.63 -26.82
CA ASN A 591 17.20 36.58 -25.40
C ASN A 591 16.25 35.39 -25.09
N HIS A 592 16.60 34.19 -25.60
CA HIS A 592 15.84 32.95 -25.44
C HIS A 592 14.43 32.95 -26.06
N SER A 593 14.16 33.90 -26.96
CA SER A 593 12.90 34.04 -27.67
C SER A 593 13.09 34.33 -29.15
N ALA A 594 12.11 33.98 -29.97
CA ALA A 594 12.06 34.32 -31.39
C ALA A 594 10.69 34.90 -31.72
N HIS A 595 10.69 36.01 -32.47
CA HIS A 595 9.49 36.73 -32.86
C HIS A 595 9.25 36.61 -34.36
N PHE A 596 8.10 36.06 -34.74
CA PHE A 596 7.67 35.88 -36.11
C PHE A 596 6.59 36.91 -36.43
N LEU A 597 6.95 37.90 -37.25
CA LEU A 597 6.10 39.04 -37.58
C LEU A 597 5.23 38.73 -38.79
N PHE A 598 3.92 38.89 -38.64
CA PHE A 598 2.94 38.85 -39.72
C PHE A 598 2.38 40.26 -39.94
N PRO A 599 2.84 40.99 -40.97
CA PRO A 599 2.51 42.41 -41.14
C PRO A 599 1.01 42.67 -41.39
N VAL A 600 0.32 41.72 -42.03
CA VAL A 600 -1.10 41.84 -42.37
C VAL A 600 -1.79 40.49 -42.19
N ALA A 601 -2.77 40.42 -41.29
CA ALA A 601 -3.60 39.24 -41.10
C ALA A 601 -4.52 39.01 -42.32
N GLN A 602 -4.44 37.82 -42.89
CA GLN A 602 -5.22 37.36 -44.05
C GLN A 602 -5.92 36.04 -43.71
N PRO A 603 -7.02 35.68 -44.39
CA PRO A 603 -7.70 34.39 -44.17
C PRO A 603 -6.77 33.18 -44.34
N ALA A 604 -5.73 33.30 -45.16
CA ALA A 604 -4.71 32.27 -45.35
C ALA A 604 -3.88 31.98 -44.08
N HIS A 605 -3.81 32.92 -43.12
CA HIS A 605 -3.10 32.77 -41.85
C HIS A 605 -3.96 32.13 -40.75
N GLN A 606 -5.20 31.73 -41.05
CA GLN A 606 -6.02 30.99 -40.11
C GLN A 606 -5.55 29.53 -40.04
N GLY A 607 -5.39 28.99 -38.83
CA GLY A 607 -5.01 27.60 -38.63
C GLY A 607 -4.25 27.35 -37.33
N ASN A 608 -3.45 26.28 -37.32
CA ASN A 608 -2.73 25.82 -36.15
C ASN A 608 -1.23 26.08 -36.28
N TYR A 609 -0.64 26.61 -35.23
CA TYR A 609 0.77 26.96 -35.14
C TYR A 609 1.46 26.11 -34.08
N THR A 610 2.66 25.62 -34.38
CA THR A 610 3.56 25.01 -33.39
C THR A 610 4.97 25.57 -33.51
N CYS A 611 5.63 25.74 -32.36
CA CYS A 611 7.02 26.14 -32.27
C CYS A 611 7.87 24.92 -31.96
N VAL A 612 8.84 24.61 -32.81
CA VAL A 612 9.86 23.58 -32.57
C VAL A 612 11.19 24.27 -32.27
N TYR A 613 11.72 24.06 -31.07
CA TYR A 613 13.06 24.54 -30.71
C TYR A 613 14.08 23.42 -30.93
N GLN A 614 15.16 23.71 -31.66
CA GLN A 614 16.25 22.78 -31.94
C GLN A 614 17.57 23.30 -31.38
N VAL A 615 18.38 22.41 -30.81
CA VAL A 615 19.74 22.74 -30.36
C VAL A 615 20.69 21.56 -30.55
N TYR A 616 21.95 21.86 -30.86
CA TYR A 616 23.02 20.87 -30.95
C TYR A 616 23.90 20.94 -29.71
N VAL A 617 23.80 19.92 -28.85
CA VAL A 617 24.57 19.80 -27.59
C VAL A 617 25.00 18.35 -27.40
N PHE A 618 26.10 18.11 -26.68
CA PHE A 618 26.64 16.76 -26.47
C PHE A 618 26.85 15.95 -27.77
N SER A 619 27.16 16.62 -28.88
CA SER A 619 27.30 16.03 -30.21
C SER A 619 26.01 15.45 -30.83
N HIS A 620 24.84 15.74 -30.25
CA HIS A 620 23.54 15.30 -30.73
C HIS A 620 22.59 16.49 -30.97
N ASN A 621 21.64 16.32 -31.90
CA ASN A 621 20.57 17.27 -32.13
C ASN A 621 19.38 16.91 -31.26
N PHE A 622 18.89 17.87 -30.49
CA PHE A 622 17.68 17.74 -29.68
C PHE A 622 16.64 18.72 -30.18
N SER A 623 15.38 18.29 -30.16
CA SER A 623 14.24 19.12 -30.56
C SER A 623 13.10 18.98 -29.58
N SER A 624 12.40 20.07 -29.28
CA SER A 624 11.19 20.07 -28.47
C SER A 624 10.11 20.93 -29.12
N GLU A 625 8.86 20.48 -29.05
CA GLU A 625 7.70 21.09 -29.70
C GLU A 625 6.75 21.70 -28.66
N SER A 626 6.18 22.87 -28.99
CA SER A 626 5.17 23.53 -28.16
C SER A 626 3.82 22.85 -28.25
N HIS A 627 2.91 23.17 -27.33
CA HIS A 627 1.48 22.97 -27.55
C HIS A 627 1.02 23.68 -28.84
N ARG A 628 -0.12 23.24 -29.37
CA ARG A 628 -0.74 23.82 -30.58
C ARG A 628 -1.47 25.11 -30.24
N LEU A 629 -1.14 26.18 -30.95
CA LEU A 629 -1.86 27.45 -30.87
C LEU A 629 -2.78 27.60 -32.09
N SER A 630 -4.09 27.56 -31.87
CA SER A 630 -5.07 27.84 -32.92
C SER A 630 -5.31 29.34 -33.04
N VAL A 631 -5.10 29.90 -34.24
CA VAL A 631 -5.35 31.31 -34.54
C VAL A 631 -6.50 31.44 -35.53
N SER A 632 -7.50 32.25 -35.16
CA SER A 632 -8.64 32.59 -36.03
C SER A 632 -8.50 34.01 -36.57
N VAL A 633 -8.78 34.19 -37.87
CA VAL A 633 -8.78 35.50 -38.51
C VAL A 633 -10.21 35.94 -38.75
N SER A 634 -10.61 37.04 -38.14
CA SER A 634 -11.96 37.58 -38.21
C SER A 634 -11.97 38.99 -38.75
N ASP A 635 -13.06 39.43 -39.36
CA ASP A 635 -13.19 40.84 -39.73
C ASP A 635 -13.31 41.68 -38.45
N PRO A 636 -12.66 42.87 -38.39
CA PRO A 636 -12.81 43.76 -37.26
C PRO A 636 -14.28 44.10 -37.05
N PRO A 637 -14.74 44.26 -35.79
CA PRO A 637 -16.12 44.64 -35.54
C PRO A 637 -16.40 45.95 -36.26
N GLU A 638 -17.28 45.90 -37.27
CA GLU A 638 -17.86 47.11 -37.84
C GLU A 638 -18.60 47.80 -36.71
N PHE A 639 -18.01 48.85 -36.13
CA PHE A 639 -18.80 49.81 -35.36
C PHE A 639 -19.91 50.27 -36.30
N PRO A 640 -21.19 50.00 -36.00
CA PRO A 640 -22.24 50.43 -36.88
C PRO A 640 -22.35 51.94 -36.70
N VAL A 641 -21.62 52.67 -37.54
CA VAL A 641 -21.81 54.13 -37.73
C VAL A 641 -23.29 54.40 -38.04
N LYS A 642 -24.02 53.41 -38.58
CA LYS A 642 -25.48 53.43 -38.76
C LYS A 642 -26.30 53.57 -37.47
N VAL A 643 -25.82 53.11 -36.29
CA VAL A 643 -26.59 53.18 -35.02
C VAL A 643 -26.56 54.57 -34.38
N VAL A 644 -25.61 55.44 -34.74
CA VAL A 644 -25.61 56.84 -34.29
C VAL A 644 -26.35 57.73 -35.28
N PHE A 645 -26.20 57.51 -36.59
CA PHE A 645 -26.88 58.35 -37.57
C PHE A 645 -28.40 58.14 -37.61
N LEU A 646 -28.92 56.91 -37.43
CA LEU A 646 -30.38 56.66 -37.40
C LEU A 646 -31.13 57.40 -36.28
N PRO A 647 -30.71 57.36 -35.00
CA PRO A 647 -31.37 58.14 -33.95
C PRO A 647 -31.08 59.65 -34.09
N LEU A 648 -29.91 60.07 -34.57
CA LEU A 648 -29.61 61.49 -34.78
C LEU A 648 -30.46 62.09 -35.91
N THR A 649 -30.64 61.36 -37.01
CA THR A 649 -31.53 61.75 -38.11
C THR A 649 -33.00 61.71 -37.69
N LEU A 650 -33.44 60.73 -36.88
CA LEU A 650 -34.77 60.74 -36.28
C LEU A 650 -34.99 61.92 -35.32
N LEU A 651 -33.99 62.28 -34.51
CA LEU A 651 -34.03 63.43 -33.60
C LEU A 651 -34.10 64.76 -34.37
N LEU A 652 -33.37 64.88 -35.48
CA LEU A 652 -33.44 66.07 -36.34
C LEU A 652 -34.78 66.16 -37.08
N LEU A 653 -35.36 65.02 -37.49
CA LEU A 653 -36.69 64.98 -38.10
C LEU A 653 -37.80 65.29 -37.09
N SER A 654 -37.71 64.78 -35.86
CA SER A 654 -38.69 65.08 -34.81
C SER A 654 -38.60 66.53 -34.35
N ALA A 655 -37.40 67.10 -34.24
CA ALA A 655 -37.21 68.51 -33.94
C ALA A 655 -37.78 69.43 -35.04
N THR A 656 -37.55 69.11 -36.32
CA THR A 656 -38.12 69.91 -37.42
C THR A 656 -39.65 69.81 -37.49
N LEU A 657 -40.23 68.64 -37.27
CA LEU A 657 -41.69 68.47 -37.14
C LEU A 657 -42.27 69.22 -35.94
N TYR A 658 -41.58 69.21 -34.79
CA TYR A 658 -41.99 69.96 -33.60
C TYR A 658 -42.03 71.47 -33.87
N PHE A 659 -41.00 72.03 -34.50
CA PHE A 659 -40.98 73.45 -34.88
C PHE A 659 -42.05 73.80 -35.91
N TYR A 660 -42.33 72.91 -36.88
CA TYR A 660 -43.37 73.13 -37.88
C TYR A 660 -44.78 73.11 -37.26
N CYS A 661 -45.04 72.20 -36.32
CA CYS A 661 -46.31 72.15 -35.59
C CYS A 661 -46.48 73.35 -34.63
N HIS A 662 -45.40 73.83 -34.00
CA HIS A 662 -45.49 74.97 -33.10
C HIS A 662 -45.72 76.30 -33.84
N GLN A 663 -45.20 76.46 -35.07
CA GLN A 663 -45.53 77.62 -35.91
C GLN A 663 -46.95 77.55 -36.52
N GLY A 664 -47.58 76.37 -36.56
CA GLY A 664 -48.97 76.19 -36.98
C GLY A 664 -50.01 76.44 -35.89
N ALA A 665 -49.62 76.46 -34.61
CA ALA A 665 -50.54 76.57 -33.47
C ALA A 665 -50.79 78.01 -32.99
N ASP A 666 -50.01 79.00 -33.43
CA ASP A 666 -50.17 80.42 -33.06
C ASP A 666 -51.10 81.22 -33.99
N VAL A 667 -51.83 80.58 -34.92
CA VAL A 667 -52.66 81.27 -35.93
C VAL A 667 -54.19 81.08 -35.73
N GLN A 668 -54.65 80.35 -34.71
CA GLN A 668 -56.09 80.21 -34.43
C GLN A 668 -56.46 80.35 -32.95
N GLN A 669 -56.30 81.55 -32.41
CA GLN A 669 -57.16 82.05 -31.34
C GLN A 669 -57.20 83.59 -31.33
N THR A 670 -57.85 84.16 -32.35
CA THR A 670 -58.48 85.49 -32.26
C THR A 670 -59.91 85.39 -32.82
N GLY A 671 -60.89 85.65 -31.95
CA GLY A 671 -62.32 85.76 -32.22
C GLY A 671 -63.14 84.60 -31.61
N GLY A 672 -64.04 84.76 -30.64
CA GLY A 672 -64.59 85.93 -29.96
C GLY A 672 -66.05 85.64 -29.60
N HIS A 673 -66.34 85.34 -28.32
CA HIS A 673 -67.46 85.85 -27.49
C HIS A 673 -67.56 85.10 -26.16
#